data_AF-A0A267SYD5-F1
#
_entry.id   AF-A0A267SYD5-F1
#
_cell.length_a   1.000
_cell.length_b   1.000
_cell.length_c   1.000
_cell.angle_alpha   90.00
_cell.angle_beta   90.00
_cell.angle_gamma   90.00
#
_symmetry.space_group_name_H-M   'P 1'
#
loop_
_entity.id
_entity.type
_entity.pdbx_description
1 polymer ?
#
loop_
_entity_poly.entity_id
_entity_poly.type
_entity_poly.pdbx_seq_one_letter_code
_entity_poly.pdbx_strand_id
1 'polypeptide(L)'
;TVAFAPTTGVMSYTPSATEPGEPNVTVVYQVCNTLVTPNVCASATVTISVPAAGDQDGDGDPDNTDPQPTNPCVWSTSQVLSSTTTAWRTADCDGDGVTNYDEATGTDGNPLTTSDNTNPLSACSLNLGQVTLVATSTGDCDGDGVTNKDEINGIDDNPLTLGDNTNPNDGCSYNKVDQVIGNVSASWKTLDCDKDGNPNETDLNPQVATAVNDVLTAPFGLTSTVSVLSNDDFLPVASNEITRIGGNASGTVAFAPTTGVMSYTPSATEPGEPNVTVVYQVCNTLVTPNVCASATVTISVPAAGDQDGDGDPDNTDPQPTNPCVWSTSQVLSSTTTAWRTADCDGDGVTNYDEATGTDGNPLTTSDNTNPLSACSLNLGQVTLVATSTGDCDGDGVTNKDEINGIDDNPLTLGDNTNPNDGCSYNKVDQVIGNVSASWKTLDCDKDGNPNETDLNPQVATAVNDVLTAPFGLTSTVSVLSNDDFLPVASTVVTRTGGTASGVAVFAPTTGVLSYTPTVSEPGTTVTVVYQVCNTLVTPQVCANATVTITVPAAPRLSIAKAAPSGSINAFDNFTYTITVSNLGSAATTGTITVKDTLQSGLSFVSSSTATGWSCSSSGQVVTCTRTSSIPSGSNSSFSLTVTALSNGIYQNKAGVYGGGDPVAIDGTTAAQSNITSVSVGQSVVKLTAKVFLRGAYDTNVGLMLDGLRSQGLIPLVQPYGKGSYTDIPHIGAEEATTTSVLSVTGSNAIVDWVSVELRDKNNPSVILYSRSGLVQRDGDIVDVDGVSCLSL
;
A
#
# COMPACT_ATOMS: atom_id res chain seq x y z
N THR A 1 -66.32 -57.18 118.46
CA THR A 1 -67.53 -57.33 119.30
C THR A 1 -67.64 -58.76 119.83
N VAL A 2 -67.96 -58.93 121.12
CA VAL A 2 -68.16 -60.25 121.77
C VAL A 2 -69.58 -60.36 122.32
N ALA A 3 -70.25 -61.51 122.14
CA ALA A 3 -71.56 -61.80 122.74
C ALA A 3 -71.63 -63.24 123.29
N PHE A 4 -72.39 -63.45 124.37
CA PHE A 4 -72.63 -64.76 124.99
C PHE A 4 -74.12 -65.10 125.03
N ALA A 5 -74.49 -66.31 124.63
CA ALA A 5 -75.84 -66.84 124.75
C ALA A 5 -76.01 -67.60 126.10
N PRO A 6 -76.74 -67.06 127.10
CA PRO A 6 -76.69 -67.56 128.48
C PRO A 6 -77.23 -68.99 128.66
N THR A 7 -78.12 -69.45 127.78
CA THR A 7 -78.75 -70.76 127.86
C THR A 7 -77.95 -71.88 127.19
N THR A 8 -77.07 -71.56 126.23
CA THR A 8 -76.26 -72.54 125.47
C THR A 8 -74.77 -72.45 125.77
N GLY A 9 -74.31 -71.35 126.37
CA GLY A 9 -72.89 -71.11 126.66
C GLY A 9 -72.04 -70.75 125.44
N VAL A 10 -72.64 -70.54 124.26
CA VAL A 10 -71.91 -70.21 123.03
C VAL A 10 -71.47 -68.74 123.04
N MET A 11 -70.19 -68.50 122.74
CA MET A 11 -69.60 -67.19 122.51
C MET A 11 -69.44 -66.94 121.01
N SER A 12 -69.77 -65.74 120.54
CA SER A 12 -69.41 -65.26 119.19
C SER A 12 -68.47 -64.06 119.27
N TYR A 13 -67.55 -63.96 118.31
CA TYR A 13 -66.60 -62.87 118.15
C TYR A 13 -66.58 -62.38 116.70
N THR A 14 -66.53 -61.07 116.52
CA THR A 14 -66.39 -60.40 115.22
C THR A 14 -65.33 -59.31 115.34
N PRO A 15 -64.22 -59.34 114.57
CA PRO A 15 -63.18 -58.31 114.60
C PRO A 15 -63.71 -56.94 114.14
N SER A 16 -63.15 -55.84 114.67
CA SER A 16 -63.45 -54.48 114.18
C SER A 16 -62.49 -54.07 113.06
N ALA A 17 -62.94 -53.24 112.12
CA ALA A 17 -62.10 -52.69 111.05
C ALA A 17 -60.94 -51.79 111.54
N THR A 18 -60.92 -51.44 112.84
CA THR A 18 -59.89 -50.61 113.48
C THR A 18 -59.09 -51.36 114.56
N GLU A 19 -59.23 -52.68 114.68
CA GLU A 19 -58.35 -53.45 115.58
C GLU A 19 -56.93 -53.49 114.97
N PRO A 20 -55.90 -53.01 115.69
CA PRO A 20 -54.52 -53.15 115.23
C PRO A 20 -54.19 -54.64 115.14
N GLY A 21 -53.36 -55.01 114.16
CA GLY A 21 -53.00 -56.40 113.79
C GLY A 21 -52.23 -57.20 114.86
N GLU A 22 -52.70 -57.17 116.10
CA GLU A 22 -52.31 -58.07 117.18
C GLU A 22 -52.78 -59.50 116.82
N PRO A 23 -51.86 -60.47 116.77
CA PRO A 23 -52.16 -61.79 116.22
C PRO A 23 -53.11 -62.64 117.09
N ASN A 24 -53.40 -62.23 118.34
CA ASN A 24 -54.24 -62.97 119.27
C ASN A 24 -55.08 -62.06 120.19
N VAL A 25 -56.40 -62.21 120.21
CA VAL A 25 -57.34 -61.49 121.11
C VAL A 25 -57.83 -62.42 122.23
N THR A 26 -57.72 -61.98 123.50
CA THR A 26 -58.15 -62.77 124.68
C THR A 26 -59.40 -62.17 125.35
N VAL A 27 -60.40 -63.00 125.64
CA VAL A 27 -61.67 -62.61 126.28
C VAL A 27 -61.85 -63.33 127.62
N VAL A 28 -62.16 -62.60 128.69
CA VAL A 28 -62.47 -63.13 130.04
C VAL A 28 -63.98 -63.10 130.28
N TYR A 29 -64.57 -64.21 130.76
CA TYR A 29 -66.00 -64.30 131.07
C TYR A 29 -66.28 -64.99 132.41
N GLN A 30 -67.46 -64.76 132.99
CA GLN A 30 -67.92 -65.40 134.23
C GLN A 30 -69.24 -66.16 134.03
N VAL A 31 -69.37 -67.31 134.66
CA VAL A 31 -70.63 -68.07 134.75
C VAL A 31 -71.10 -68.06 136.20
N CYS A 32 -72.34 -67.61 136.43
CA CYS A 32 -72.93 -67.47 137.75
C CYS A 32 -74.17 -68.35 137.92
N ASN A 33 -74.27 -69.08 139.03
CA ASN A 33 -75.53 -69.68 139.46
C ASN A 33 -76.33 -68.64 140.25
N THR A 34 -77.44 -68.18 139.67
CA THR A 34 -78.29 -67.10 140.19
C THR A 34 -79.46 -67.59 141.05
N LEU A 35 -79.61 -68.91 141.24
CA LEU A 35 -80.69 -69.50 142.03
C LEU A 35 -80.37 -69.63 143.52
N VAL A 36 -79.18 -69.19 143.96
CA VAL A 36 -78.75 -69.16 145.36
C VAL A 36 -78.33 -67.75 145.74
N THR A 37 -78.65 -67.33 146.96
CA THR A 37 -78.28 -66.00 147.46
C THR A 37 -77.27 -66.13 148.60
N PRO A 38 -76.04 -65.57 148.47
CA PRO A 38 -75.52 -64.84 147.30
C PRO A 38 -75.15 -65.77 146.12
N ASN A 39 -75.22 -65.24 144.89
CA ASN A 39 -74.88 -65.98 143.66
C ASN A 39 -73.44 -66.51 143.72
N VAL A 40 -73.22 -67.73 143.25
CA VAL A 40 -71.88 -68.33 143.16
C VAL A 40 -71.41 -68.26 141.71
N CYS A 41 -70.27 -67.61 141.45
CA CYS A 41 -69.72 -67.40 140.10
C CYS A 41 -68.30 -67.96 139.94
N ALA A 42 -67.93 -68.36 138.73
CA ALA A 42 -66.56 -68.74 138.35
C ALA A 42 -66.15 -68.07 137.02
N SER A 43 -64.88 -67.67 136.89
CA SER A 43 -64.33 -67.00 135.69
C SER A 43 -63.51 -67.97 134.80
N ALA A 44 -63.48 -67.74 133.49
CA ALA A 44 -62.62 -68.41 132.51
C ALA A 44 -62.21 -67.48 131.34
N THR A 45 -61.26 -67.89 130.50
CA THR A 45 -60.75 -67.12 129.35
C THR A 45 -60.74 -67.92 128.04
N VAL A 46 -60.81 -67.23 126.88
CA VAL A 46 -60.64 -67.81 125.53
C VAL A 46 -59.83 -66.88 124.62
N THR A 47 -59.01 -67.42 123.71
CA THR A 47 -58.10 -66.67 122.80
C THR A 47 -58.37 -66.99 121.32
N ILE A 48 -58.28 -66.00 120.42
CA ILE A 48 -58.67 -66.05 118.97
C ILE A 48 -57.58 -65.41 118.07
N SER A 49 -57.27 -65.95 116.87
CA SER A 49 -56.18 -65.48 115.94
C SER A 49 -56.65 -65.07 114.51
N VAL A 50 -55.97 -64.12 113.80
CA VAL A 50 -56.33 -63.56 112.44
C VAL A 50 -55.09 -63.25 111.49
N PRO A 51 -55.07 -63.52 110.14
CA PRO A 51 -53.95 -63.22 109.16
C PRO A 51 -54.17 -62.14 108.02
N ALA A 52 -53.12 -61.67 107.28
CA ALA A 52 -53.03 -60.50 106.32
C ALA A 52 -52.93 -60.78 104.76
N ALA A 53 -53.07 -59.77 103.86
CA ALA A 53 -53.25 -59.80 102.35
C ALA A 53 -52.09 -59.18 101.47
N GLY A 54 -52.04 -59.39 100.11
CA GLY A 54 -50.88 -59.20 99.16
C GLY A 54 -50.81 -57.96 98.21
N ASP A 55 -49.92 -57.98 97.18
CA ASP A 55 -49.55 -56.94 96.15
C ASP A 55 -49.83 -57.47 94.72
N GLN A 56 -50.66 -56.78 93.92
CA GLN A 56 -51.20 -57.27 92.65
C GLN A 56 -50.44 -56.89 91.38
N ASP A 57 -49.80 -55.73 91.30
CA ASP A 57 -49.07 -55.29 90.09
C ASP A 57 -47.54 -55.38 90.24
N GLY A 58 -47.07 -55.63 91.45
CA GLY A 58 -45.68 -55.96 91.71
C GLY A 58 -44.72 -54.80 91.59
N ASP A 59 -45.20 -53.56 91.78
CA ASP A 59 -44.41 -52.33 91.90
C ASP A 59 -43.76 -52.15 93.29
N GLY A 60 -44.07 -53.06 94.23
CA GLY A 60 -43.54 -53.07 95.58
C GLY A 60 -44.31 -52.23 96.58
N ASP A 61 -45.51 -51.72 96.24
CA ASP A 61 -46.50 -51.14 97.16
C ASP A 61 -47.66 -52.12 97.45
N PRO A 62 -47.93 -52.49 98.72
CA PRO A 62 -49.07 -53.33 99.06
C PRO A 62 -50.44 -52.75 98.63
N ASP A 63 -51.38 -53.60 98.18
CA ASP A 63 -52.71 -53.20 97.63
C ASP A 63 -53.51 -52.20 98.50
N ASN A 64 -53.27 -52.18 99.83
CA ASN A 64 -53.99 -51.31 100.76
C ASN A 64 -53.34 -49.93 100.95
N THR A 65 -52.11 -49.75 100.45
CA THR A 65 -51.37 -48.49 100.43
C THR A 65 -51.12 -47.97 99.01
N ASP A 66 -51.24 -48.85 98.01
CA ASP A 66 -51.09 -48.51 96.60
C ASP A 66 -52.23 -47.60 96.08
N PRO A 67 -51.90 -46.38 95.59
CA PRO A 67 -52.88 -45.48 94.98
C PRO A 67 -53.49 -46.03 93.69
N GLN A 68 -52.85 -46.98 93.00
CA GLN A 68 -53.31 -47.67 91.80
C GLN A 68 -52.92 -49.16 91.83
N PRO A 69 -53.64 -50.04 92.59
CA PRO A 69 -53.32 -51.47 92.84
C PRO A 69 -53.19 -52.42 91.64
N THR A 70 -53.23 -51.91 90.41
CA THR A 70 -53.19 -52.69 89.17
C THR A 70 -52.34 -52.02 88.09
N ASN A 71 -51.72 -50.86 88.38
CA ASN A 71 -50.94 -50.10 87.43
C ASN A 71 -49.48 -49.94 87.93
N PRO A 72 -48.55 -50.77 87.42
CA PRO A 72 -47.17 -50.80 87.92
C PRO A 72 -46.35 -49.55 87.59
N CYS A 73 -46.89 -48.62 86.79
CA CYS A 73 -46.24 -47.36 86.40
C CYS A 73 -46.77 -46.15 87.18
N VAL A 74 -47.19 -46.35 88.44
CA VAL A 74 -47.67 -45.27 89.31
C VAL A 74 -46.78 -45.23 90.56
N TRP A 75 -46.17 -44.08 90.81
CA TRP A 75 -45.25 -43.95 91.94
C TRP A 75 -45.98 -43.72 93.26
N SER A 76 -45.48 -44.36 94.32
CA SER A 76 -45.95 -44.19 95.68
C SER A 76 -44.79 -44.15 96.67
N THR A 77 -44.91 -43.33 97.72
CA THR A 77 -43.91 -43.26 98.80
C THR A 77 -43.81 -44.55 99.64
N SER A 78 -44.72 -45.50 99.43
CA SER A 78 -44.77 -46.78 100.15
C SER A 78 -44.06 -47.92 99.40
N GLN A 79 -43.58 -47.67 98.18
CA GLN A 79 -42.89 -48.67 97.35
C GLN A 79 -41.56 -49.11 97.98
N VAL A 80 -41.31 -50.43 97.93
CA VAL A 80 -40.07 -51.04 98.41
C VAL A 80 -39.42 -51.82 97.27
N LEU A 81 -38.25 -51.37 96.79
CA LEU A 81 -37.56 -51.97 95.64
C LEU A 81 -37.21 -53.47 95.83
N SER A 82 -37.03 -53.96 97.06
CA SER A 82 -36.83 -55.40 97.31
C SER A 82 -38.09 -56.25 97.10
N SER A 83 -39.26 -55.63 97.04
CA SER A 83 -40.57 -56.26 96.86
C SER A 83 -41.07 -56.22 95.42
N THR A 84 -40.37 -55.52 94.51
CA THR A 84 -40.75 -55.43 93.09
C THR A 84 -40.57 -56.75 92.34
N THR A 85 -41.46 -57.00 91.39
CA THR A 85 -41.41 -58.16 90.49
C THR A 85 -40.40 -57.97 89.37
N THR A 86 -39.97 -59.07 88.73
CA THR A 86 -39.15 -59.02 87.52
C THR A 86 -39.85 -58.26 86.38
N ALA A 87 -41.18 -58.36 86.29
CA ALA A 87 -41.96 -57.68 85.26
C ALA A 87 -41.84 -56.14 85.38
N TRP A 88 -41.93 -55.61 86.60
CA TRP A 88 -41.70 -54.19 86.85
C TRP A 88 -40.26 -53.76 86.55
N ARG A 89 -39.27 -54.56 86.98
CA ARG A 89 -37.84 -54.21 86.84
C ARG A 89 -37.36 -54.09 85.39
N THR A 90 -37.95 -54.85 84.48
CA THR A 90 -37.57 -54.84 83.05
C THR A 90 -38.50 -53.98 82.20
N ALA A 91 -39.51 -53.35 82.80
CA ALA A 91 -40.37 -52.41 82.12
C ALA A 91 -39.68 -51.05 82.01
N ASP A 92 -40.15 -50.26 81.04
CA ASP A 92 -39.79 -48.88 80.79
C ASP A 92 -41.10 -48.09 80.84
N CYS A 93 -41.37 -47.45 81.98
CA CYS A 93 -42.67 -46.85 82.26
C CYS A 93 -42.87 -45.48 81.61
N ASP A 94 -41.80 -44.73 81.36
CA ASP A 94 -41.85 -43.41 80.71
C ASP A 94 -41.42 -43.42 79.25
N GLY A 95 -40.90 -44.54 78.77
CA GLY A 95 -40.57 -44.78 77.38
C GLY A 95 -39.22 -44.21 76.97
N ASP A 96 -38.30 -43.92 77.89
CA ASP A 96 -36.99 -43.33 77.57
C ASP A 96 -35.94 -44.36 77.13
N GLY A 97 -36.28 -45.65 77.11
CA GLY A 97 -35.38 -46.73 76.72
C GLY A 97 -34.48 -47.24 77.85
N VAL A 98 -34.60 -46.70 79.06
CA VAL A 98 -33.97 -47.19 80.30
C VAL A 98 -35.00 -48.03 81.08
N THR A 99 -34.53 -49.06 81.80
CA THR A 99 -35.45 -49.88 82.61
C THR A 99 -35.71 -49.23 83.97
N ASN A 100 -36.92 -49.41 84.50
CA ASN A 100 -37.30 -48.90 85.83
C ASN A 100 -36.29 -49.28 86.94
N TYR A 101 -35.66 -50.46 86.82
CA TYR A 101 -34.62 -50.89 87.76
C TYR A 101 -33.31 -50.13 87.57
N ASP A 102 -32.85 -49.94 86.34
CA ASP A 102 -31.61 -49.23 86.05
C ASP A 102 -31.71 -47.75 86.45
N GLU A 103 -32.89 -47.16 86.34
CA GLU A 103 -33.13 -45.79 86.79
C GLU A 103 -33.20 -45.66 88.31
N ALA A 104 -33.90 -46.59 88.99
CA ALA A 104 -34.01 -46.62 90.44
C ALA A 104 -32.67 -46.98 91.13
N THR A 105 -31.73 -47.58 90.40
CA THR A 105 -30.43 -48.02 90.94
C THR A 105 -29.23 -47.30 90.37
N GLY A 106 -29.40 -46.41 89.39
CA GLY A 106 -28.33 -45.62 88.80
C GLY A 106 -27.31 -46.47 88.01
N THR A 107 -26.27 -45.81 87.53
CA THR A 107 -25.22 -46.42 86.71
C THR A 107 -24.37 -47.45 87.47
N ASP A 108 -24.35 -47.37 88.80
CA ASP A 108 -23.62 -48.31 89.66
C ASP A 108 -24.46 -49.50 90.14
N GLY A 109 -25.75 -49.55 89.80
CA GLY A 109 -26.68 -50.63 90.14
C GLY A 109 -27.01 -50.70 91.64
N ASN A 110 -26.77 -49.63 92.40
CA ASN A 110 -27.02 -49.55 93.83
C ASN A 110 -28.14 -48.52 94.15
N PRO A 111 -29.31 -48.96 94.64
CA PRO A 111 -30.44 -48.07 94.95
C PRO A 111 -30.18 -47.05 96.09
N LEU A 112 -29.04 -47.13 96.79
CA LEU A 112 -28.70 -46.22 97.89
C LEU A 112 -27.88 -45.00 97.43
N THR A 113 -27.36 -45.01 96.21
CA THR A 113 -26.57 -43.93 95.61
C THR A 113 -27.49 -42.99 94.82
N THR A 114 -28.16 -42.07 95.52
CA THR A 114 -29.19 -41.22 94.90
C THR A 114 -28.63 -40.13 93.95
N SER A 115 -27.34 -40.12 93.64
CA SER A 115 -26.69 -39.06 92.85
C SER A 115 -26.74 -39.28 91.35
N ASP A 116 -26.86 -40.53 90.91
CA ASP A 116 -26.90 -40.95 89.51
C ASP A 116 -28.20 -41.70 89.17
N ASN A 117 -29.13 -41.80 90.11
CA ASN A 117 -30.47 -42.30 89.86
C ASN A 117 -31.27 -41.35 88.97
N THR A 118 -32.08 -41.93 88.11
CA THR A 118 -33.04 -41.25 87.24
C THR A 118 -34.47 -41.56 87.69
N ASN A 119 -35.46 -40.93 87.05
CA ASN A 119 -36.85 -40.99 87.51
C ASN A 119 -37.69 -41.80 86.51
N PRO A 120 -38.15 -43.02 86.88
CA PRO A 120 -38.84 -43.94 85.96
C PRO A 120 -40.17 -43.51 85.35
N LEU A 121 -40.59 -42.28 85.62
CA LEU A 121 -41.83 -41.69 85.13
C LEU A 121 -41.59 -40.39 84.35
N SER A 122 -40.34 -40.03 84.11
CA SER A 122 -39.95 -38.78 83.50
C SER A 122 -38.87 -39.04 82.46
N ALA A 123 -39.29 -39.18 81.21
CA ALA A 123 -38.38 -39.47 80.10
C ALA A 123 -37.29 -38.41 79.83
N CYS A 124 -37.34 -37.25 80.50
CA CYS A 124 -36.28 -36.22 80.47
C CYS A 124 -35.22 -36.42 81.57
N SER A 125 -35.52 -37.26 82.53
CA SER A 125 -34.64 -37.61 83.63
C SER A 125 -34.02 -38.96 83.29
N LEU A 126 -33.07 -38.99 82.35
CA LEU A 126 -32.41 -40.20 81.89
C LEU A 126 -30.89 -40.07 81.89
N ASN A 127 -30.21 -41.21 81.90
CA ASN A 127 -28.78 -41.33 81.62
C ASN A 127 -28.60 -42.08 80.30
N LEU A 128 -28.16 -41.40 79.24
CA LEU A 128 -28.02 -42.00 77.90
C LEU A 128 -27.17 -43.29 77.89
N GLY A 129 -26.17 -43.39 78.77
CA GLY A 129 -25.33 -44.58 78.88
C GLY A 129 -26.04 -45.84 79.41
N GLN A 130 -27.26 -45.73 79.94
CA GLN A 130 -28.07 -46.85 80.45
C GLN A 130 -29.20 -47.26 79.49
N VAL A 131 -29.38 -46.56 78.37
CA VAL A 131 -30.37 -46.93 77.36
C VAL A 131 -30.01 -48.31 76.80
N THR A 132 -30.94 -49.24 76.94
CA THR A 132 -30.78 -50.61 76.41
C THR A 132 -32.02 -51.10 75.67
N LEU A 133 -33.14 -50.36 75.76
CA LEU A 133 -34.39 -50.63 75.08
C LEU A 133 -34.66 -49.57 74.01
N VAL A 134 -35.49 -49.92 73.03
CA VAL A 134 -35.99 -48.97 72.03
C VAL A 134 -36.90 -47.98 72.75
N ALA A 135 -36.51 -46.70 72.74
CA ALA A 135 -37.29 -45.64 73.34
C ALA A 135 -38.65 -45.48 72.62
N THR A 136 -39.68 -45.12 73.37
CA THR A 136 -41.05 -44.89 72.88
C THR A 136 -41.63 -43.54 73.26
N SER A 137 -40.93 -42.77 74.11
CA SER A 137 -41.33 -41.43 74.53
C SER A 137 -41.38 -40.47 73.35
N THR A 138 -42.57 -39.94 73.07
CA THR A 138 -42.78 -38.89 72.07
C THR A 138 -42.69 -37.48 72.66
N GLY A 139 -42.15 -37.35 73.88
CA GLY A 139 -41.81 -36.06 74.49
C GLY A 139 -40.60 -35.42 73.80
N ASP A 140 -40.32 -34.17 74.13
CA ASP A 140 -39.18 -33.39 73.64
C ASP A 140 -38.62 -32.62 74.86
N CYS A 141 -37.46 -33.05 75.35
CA CYS A 141 -36.98 -32.68 76.67
C CYS A 141 -36.14 -31.40 76.69
N ASP A 142 -35.34 -31.17 75.66
CA ASP A 142 -34.59 -29.92 75.47
C ASP A 142 -35.33 -28.90 74.59
N GLY A 143 -36.43 -29.33 73.96
CA GLY A 143 -37.31 -28.49 73.19
C GLY A 143 -36.75 -28.13 71.83
N ASP A 144 -35.92 -28.96 71.23
CA ASP A 144 -35.35 -28.72 69.90
C ASP A 144 -36.27 -29.14 68.74
N GLY A 145 -37.44 -29.72 69.05
CA GLY A 145 -38.44 -30.16 68.08
C GLY A 145 -38.23 -31.57 67.54
N VAL A 146 -37.23 -32.32 68.02
CA VAL A 146 -37.07 -33.76 67.85
C VAL A 146 -37.67 -34.46 69.08
N THR A 147 -38.26 -35.65 68.88
CA THR A 147 -38.78 -36.40 70.04
C THR A 147 -37.67 -37.23 70.68
N ASN A 148 -37.73 -37.44 72.00
CA ASN A 148 -36.78 -38.28 72.73
C ASN A 148 -36.60 -39.65 72.06
N LYS A 149 -37.68 -40.25 71.55
CA LYS A 149 -37.65 -41.50 70.80
C LYS A 149 -36.71 -41.41 69.59
N ASP A 150 -36.88 -40.39 68.77
CA ASP A 150 -36.16 -40.25 67.49
C ASP A 150 -34.68 -39.92 67.74
N GLU A 151 -34.38 -39.20 68.81
CA GLU A 151 -33.01 -38.92 69.23
C GLU A 151 -32.30 -40.13 69.82
N ILE A 152 -32.96 -40.84 70.74
CA ILE A 152 -32.38 -42.00 71.42
C ILE A 152 -32.23 -43.17 70.44
N ASN A 153 -33.19 -43.38 69.56
CA ASN A 153 -33.13 -44.48 68.59
C ASN A 153 -32.36 -44.10 67.32
N GLY A 154 -32.05 -42.83 67.09
CA GLY A 154 -31.38 -42.38 65.87
C GLY A 154 -32.24 -42.54 64.61
N ILE A 155 -31.63 -42.25 63.46
CA ILE A 155 -32.32 -42.22 62.15
C ILE A 155 -32.78 -43.62 61.72
N ASP A 156 -32.15 -44.67 62.24
CA ASP A 156 -32.45 -46.06 61.90
C ASP A 156 -33.42 -46.77 62.86
N ASP A 157 -34.04 -46.04 63.80
CA ASP A 157 -34.94 -46.56 64.84
C ASP A 157 -34.26 -47.61 65.76
N ASN A 158 -32.91 -47.61 65.89
CA ASN A 158 -32.16 -48.52 66.75
C ASN A 158 -31.21 -47.77 67.73
N PRO A 159 -31.45 -47.82 69.05
CA PRO A 159 -30.66 -47.11 70.06
C PRO A 159 -29.23 -47.63 70.24
N LEU A 160 -28.87 -48.74 69.58
CA LEU A 160 -27.52 -49.33 69.66
C LEU A 160 -26.61 -48.93 68.49
N THR A 161 -27.10 -48.18 67.51
CA THR A 161 -26.32 -47.75 66.35
C THR A 161 -25.40 -46.59 66.71
N LEU A 162 -24.13 -46.86 67.01
CA LEU A 162 -23.19 -45.79 67.37
C LEU A 162 -22.98 -44.80 66.22
N GLY A 163 -23.41 -43.56 66.42
CA GLY A 163 -23.04 -42.41 65.59
C GLY A 163 -24.20 -41.62 64.97
N ASP A 164 -25.44 -42.10 65.08
CA ASP A 164 -26.64 -41.38 64.63
C ASP A 164 -27.65 -41.06 65.74
N ASN A 165 -27.44 -41.56 66.97
CA ASN A 165 -28.18 -41.10 68.15
C ASN A 165 -27.77 -39.69 68.57
N THR A 166 -28.72 -38.95 69.11
CA THR A 166 -28.51 -37.62 69.67
C THR A 166 -28.92 -37.57 71.15
N ASN A 167 -28.87 -36.40 71.79
CA ASN A 167 -29.00 -36.28 73.23
C ASN A 167 -30.26 -35.48 73.57
N PRO A 168 -31.33 -36.13 74.06
CA PRO A 168 -32.61 -35.46 74.35
C PRO A 168 -32.59 -34.35 75.39
N ASN A 169 -31.46 -34.16 76.07
CA ASN A 169 -31.30 -33.12 77.07
C ASN A 169 -30.34 -32.00 76.61
N ASP A 170 -29.89 -32.02 75.35
CA ASP A 170 -28.97 -31.04 74.79
C ASP A 170 -29.50 -30.58 73.43
N GLY A 171 -30.21 -29.44 73.43
CA GLY A 171 -30.87 -28.94 72.22
C GLY A 171 -29.94 -28.49 71.08
N CYS A 172 -28.62 -28.63 71.22
CA CYS A 172 -27.68 -28.50 70.10
C CYS A 172 -27.30 -29.84 69.47
N SER A 173 -27.67 -30.94 70.11
CA SER A 173 -27.39 -32.31 69.70
C SER A 173 -28.66 -32.91 69.12
N TYR A 174 -28.88 -32.74 67.81
CA TYR A 174 -30.06 -33.27 67.13
C TYR A 174 -29.82 -33.57 65.65
N ASN A 175 -30.65 -34.44 65.10
CA ASN A 175 -30.64 -34.75 63.67
C ASN A 175 -31.59 -33.79 62.95
N LYS A 176 -31.04 -32.91 62.10
CA LYS A 176 -31.83 -31.92 61.34
C LYS A 176 -32.96 -32.55 60.52
N VAL A 177 -32.82 -33.82 60.12
CA VAL A 177 -33.84 -34.54 59.33
C VAL A 177 -35.09 -34.88 60.14
N ASP A 178 -34.96 -35.05 61.45
CA ASP A 178 -36.05 -35.44 62.36
C ASP A 178 -36.68 -34.23 63.06
N GLN A 179 -36.02 -33.06 62.96
CA GLN A 179 -36.48 -31.82 63.58
C GLN A 179 -37.77 -31.28 62.97
N VAL A 180 -38.77 -31.04 63.81
CA VAL A 180 -39.99 -30.33 63.44
C VAL A 180 -39.93 -28.90 63.95
N ILE A 181 -39.54 -27.96 63.08
CA ILE A 181 -39.37 -26.52 63.43
C ILE A 181 -40.61 -25.90 64.11
N GLY A 182 -41.82 -26.39 63.81
CA GLY A 182 -43.05 -25.93 64.45
C GLY A 182 -43.18 -26.29 65.95
N ASN A 183 -42.36 -27.22 66.43
CA ASN A 183 -42.41 -27.76 67.78
C ASN A 183 -41.29 -27.23 68.69
N VAL A 184 -40.34 -26.47 68.17
CA VAL A 184 -39.22 -25.96 68.97
C VAL A 184 -39.68 -25.00 70.08
N SER A 185 -39.01 -25.10 71.22
CA SER A 185 -39.26 -24.31 72.42
C SER A 185 -38.68 -22.89 72.33
N ALA A 186 -39.18 -22.00 73.19
CA ALA A 186 -38.61 -20.66 73.33
C ALA A 186 -37.17 -20.69 73.89
N SER A 187 -36.81 -21.71 74.67
CA SER A 187 -35.44 -21.92 75.14
C SER A 187 -34.52 -22.25 73.99
N TRP A 188 -34.85 -23.25 73.17
CA TRP A 188 -34.07 -23.66 72.01
C TRP A 188 -33.81 -22.50 71.05
N LYS A 189 -34.83 -21.68 70.78
CA LYS A 189 -34.74 -20.48 69.95
C LYS A 189 -33.69 -19.46 70.39
N THR A 190 -33.33 -19.46 71.67
CA THR A 190 -32.33 -18.54 72.25
C THR A 190 -30.95 -19.16 72.42
N LEU A 191 -30.78 -20.46 72.14
CA LEU A 191 -29.47 -21.10 72.08
C LEU A 191 -28.70 -20.59 70.85
N ASP A 192 -27.38 -20.70 70.92
CA ASP A 192 -26.43 -20.40 69.84
C ASP A 192 -25.52 -21.64 69.76
N CYS A 193 -25.94 -22.59 68.93
CA CYS A 193 -25.43 -23.95 68.98
C CYS A 193 -24.09 -24.11 68.28
N ASP A 194 -23.81 -23.30 67.25
CA ASP A 194 -22.53 -23.29 66.54
C ASP A 194 -21.58 -22.19 67.01
N LYS A 195 -22.05 -21.30 67.90
CA LYS A 195 -21.32 -20.21 68.54
C LYS A 195 -20.87 -19.13 67.55
N ASP A 196 -21.61 -18.92 66.47
CA ASP A 196 -21.39 -17.83 65.52
C ASP A 196 -21.91 -16.47 66.04
N GLY A 197 -22.67 -16.50 67.14
CA GLY A 197 -23.27 -15.35 67.80
C GLY A 197 -24.75 -15.13 67.48
N ASN A 198 -25.34 -15.90 66.57
CA ASN A 198 -26.75 -15.87 66.20
C ASN A 198 -27.56 -16.84 67.05
N PRO A 199 -28.70 -16.41 67.59
CA PRO A 199 -29.64 -17.33 68.18
C PRO A 199 -30.29 -18.22 67.10
N ASN A 200 -30.53 -19.49 67.45
CA ASN A 200 -31.13 -20.52 66.60
C ASN A 200 -32.44 -20.10 65.88
N GLU A 201 -33.22 -19.14 66.41
CA GLU A 201 -34.42 -18.62 65.73
C GLU A 201 -34.14 -17.79 64.48
N THR A 202 -33.00 -17.10 64.46
CA THR A 202 -32.58 -16.22 63.35
C THR A 202 -31.45 -16.80 62.50
N ASP A 203 -30.85 -17.86 63.00
CA ASP A 203 -29.74 -18.60 62.41
C ASP A 203 -30.25 -19.53 61.29
N LEU A 204 -29.61 -19.48 60.12
CA LEU A 204 -29.99 -20.31 58.97
C LEU A 204 -29.41 -21.73 59.08
N ASN A 205 -28.28 -21.90 59.76
CA ASN A 205 -27.63 -23.18 59.99
C ASN A 205 -27.18 -23.34 61.46
N PRO A 206 -28.13 -23.61 62.39
CA PRO A 206 -27.85 -23.60 63.83
C PRO A 206 -26.80 -24.58 64.35
N GLN A 207 -26.19 -25.41 63.50
CA GLN A 207 -25.15 -26.36 63.89
C GLN A 207 -23.78 -26.04 63.26
N VAL A 208 -23.71 -25.11 62.29
CA VAL A 208 -22.49 -24.84 61.53
C VAL A 208 -22.42 -23.38 61.08
N ALA A 209 -21.39 -22.68 61.56
CA ALA A 209 -21.17 -21.30 61.18
C ALA A 209 -20.81 -21.18 59.70
N THR A 210 -21.56 -20.38 58.95
CA THR A 210 -21.37 -20.22 57.50
C THR A 210 -21.30 -18.76 57.05
N ALA A 211 -20.55 -18.52 55.99
CA ALA A 211 -20.55 -17.26 55.25
C ALA A 211 -20.83 -17.56 53.78
N VAL A 212 -21.65 -16.72 53.13
CA VAL A 212 -22.17 -16.90 51.78
C VAL A 212 -21.62 -15.80 50.87
N ASN A 213 -21.31 -16.16 49.63
CA ASN A 213 -20.78 -15.19 48.67
C ASN A 213 -21.77 -14.06 48.36
N ASP A 214 -21.25 -12.84 48.25
CA ASP A 214 -22.02 -11.63 47.96
C ASP A 214 -21.74 -11.08 46.56
N VAL A 215 -22.60 -10.16 46.11
CA VAL A 215 -22.41 -9.46 44.83
C VAL A 215 -22.56 -7.95 45.05
N LEU A 216 -21.69 -7.18 44.41
CA LEU A 216 -21.73 -5.71 44.41
C LEU A 216 -21.52 -5.18 42.98
N THR A 217 -22.30 -4.18 42.57
CA THR A 217 -21.98 -3.38 41.39
C THR A 217 -21.39 -2.06 41.84
N ALA A 218 -20.18 -1.74 41.40
CA ALA A 218 -19.46 -0.54 41.82
C ALA A 218 -19.03 0.28 40.59
N PRO A 219 -19.72 1.38 40.26
CA PRO A 219 -19.30 2.28 39.19
C PRO A 219 -17.95 2.93 39.50
N PHE A 220 -17.15 3.17 38.47
CA PHE A 220 -15.86 3.86 38.61
C PHE A 220 -16.02 5.25 39.26
N GLY A 221 -15.09 5.59 40.16
CA GLY A 221 -15.06 6.90 40.84
C GLY A 221 -16.09 7.09 41.96
N LEU A 222 -16.95 6.11 42.22
CA LEU A 222 -17.96 6.16 43.29
C LEU A 222 -17.71 5.08 44.34
N THR A 223 -17.95 5.39 45.62
CA THR A 223 -18.00 4.39 46.69
C THR A 223 -19.36 3.70 46.69
N SER A 224 -19.35 2.37 46.52
CA SER A 224 -20.54 1.53 46.62
C SER A 224 -20.44 0.63 47.85
N THR A 225 -21.58 0.19 48.40
CA THR A 225 -21.62 -0.59 49.65
C THR A 225 -22.49 -1.83 49.50
N VAL A 226 -22.12 -2.92 50.17
CA VAL A 226 -22.93 -4.15 50.30
C VAL A 226 -22.92 -4.60 51.75
N SER A 227 -24.05 -5.13 52.23
CA SER A 227 -24.08 -5.82 53.53
C SER A 227 -23.56 -7.23 53.30
N VAL A 228 -22.44 -7.60 53.92
CA VAL A 228 -21.88 -8.96 53.82
C VAL A 228 -22.49 -9.88 54.87
N LEU A 229 -22.94 -9.34 56.00
CA LEU A 229 -23.58 -10.14 57.05
C LEU A 229 -25.09 -10.39 56.84
N SER A 230 -25.70 -9.93 55.74
CA SER A 230 -27.16 -10.04 55.57
C SER A 230 -27.65 -11.46 55.24
N ASN A 231 -26.74 -12.27 54.73
CA ASN A 231 -26.93 -13.62 54.21
C ASN A 231 -25.88 -14.58 54.77
N ASP A 232 -25.08 -14.09 55.73
CA ASP A 232 -24.15 -14.88 56.51
C ASP A 232 -24.79 -15.24 57.84
N ASP A 233 -24.31 -16.35 58.40
CA ASP A 233 -24.61 -16.79 59.75
C ASP A 233 -23.78 -15.99 60.76
N PHE A 234 -23.86 -14.65 60.76
CA PHE A 234 -23.21 -13.85 61.82
C PHE A 234 -23.97 -12.56 62.13
N LEU A 235 -24.23 -12.31 63.42
CA LEU A 235 -24.96 -11.12 63.85
C LEU A 235 -24.08 -9.87 63.71
N PRO A 236 -24.60 -8.73 63.22
CA PRO A 236 -23.85 -7.48 63.16
C PRO A 236 -23.72 -6.85 64.56
N VAL A 237 -22.77 -7.35 65.34
CA VAL A 237 -22.46 -6.88 66.70
C VAL A 237 -20.98 -6.57 66.86
N ALA A 238 -20.63 -5.75 67.85
CA ALA A 238 -19.25 -5.30 68.08
C ALA A 238 -18.26 -6.43 68.44
N SER A 239 -18.77 -7.61 68.79
CA SER A 239 -17.99 -8.82 69.06
C SER A 239 -17.50 -9.56 67.82
N ASN A 240 -18.00 -9.20 66.64
CA ASN A 240 -17.59 -9.83 65.38
C ASN A 240 -16.46 -9.04 64.73
N GLU A 241 -15.44 -9.75 64.25
CA GLU A 241 -14.33 -9.17 63.49
C GLU A 241 -14.49 -9.57 62.01
N ILE A 242 -14.53 -8.59 61.11
CA ILE A 242 -14.57 -8.81 59.65
C ILE A 242 -13.26 -8.32 59.04
N THR A 243 -12.54 -9.20 58.36
CA THR A 243 -11.23 -8.88 57.77
C THR A 243 -11.14 -9.31 56.32
N ARG A 244 -10.41 -8.54 55.51
CA ARG A 244 -10.02 -8.96 54.16
C ARG A 244 -8.89 -9.97 54.27
N ILE A 245 -9.10 -11.18 53.74
CA ILE A 245 -8.10 -12.25 53.70
C ILE A 245 -7.60 -12.55 52.28
N GLY A 246 -8.22 -11.98 51.23
CA GLY A 246 -7.78 -12.18 49.84
C GLY A 246 -8.58 -11.40 48.78
N GLY A 247 -8.55 -11.90 47.53
CA GLY A 247 -9.22 -11.33 46.35
C GLY A 247 -8.30 -10.46 45.46
N ASN A 248 -8.69 -10.26 44.20
CA ASN A 248 -7.93 -9.51 43.19
C ASN A 248 -8.27 -8.00 43.12
N ALA A 249 -9.22 -7.52 43.93
CA ALA A 249 -9.57 -6.10 43.98
C ALA A 249 -8.38 -5.22 44.35
N SER A 250 -8.06 -4.29 43.47
CA SER A 250 -7.03 -3.24 43.59
C SER A 250 -7.62 -1.92 44.11
N GLY A 251 -8.95 -1.76 44.08
CA GLY A 251 -9.67 -0.64 44.70
C GLY A 251 -9.58 -0.60 46.22
N THR A 252 -10.14 0.47 46.81
CA THR A 252 -10.14 0.65 48.28
C THR A 252 -11.31 -0.10 48.91
N VAL A 253 -11.02 -0.96 49.90
CA VAL A 253 -12.00 -1.77 50.65
C VAL A 253 -12.01 -1.36 52.12
N ALA A 254 -13.19 -1.22 52.72
CA ALA A 254 -13.34 -1.08 54.17
C ALA A 254 -14.54 -1.88 54.70
N PHE A 255 -14.44 -2.38 55.93
CA PHE A 255 -15.51 -3.09 56.63
C PHE A 255 -15.94 -2.33 57.88
N ALA A 256 -17.26 -2.29 58.10
CA ALA A 256 -17.87 -1.79 59.33
C ALA A 256 -18.38 -2.98 60.16
N PRO A 257 -17.61 -3.51 61.12
CA PRO A 257 -17.95 -4.74 61.84
C PRO A 257 -19.28 -4.66 62.61
N THR A 258 -19.63 -3.47 63.13
CA THR A 258 -20.88 -3.26 63.87
C THR A 258 -22.13 -3.22 62.99
N THR A 259 -21.99 -3.08 61.68
CA THR A 259 -23.12 -3.03 60.74
C THR A 259 -23.05 -4.10 59.66
N GLY A 260 -21.95 -4.87 59.57
CA GLY A 260 -21.73 -5.85 58.52
C GLY A 260 -21.59 -5.25 57.12
N VAL A 261 -21.34 -3.94 57.00
CA VAL A 261 -21.28 -3.27 55.69
C VAL A 261 -19.85 -3.23 55.17
N MET A 262 -19.64 -3.74 53.97
CA MET A 262 -18.44 -3.54 53.17
C MET A 262 -18.63 -2.33 52.24
N SER A 263 -17.64 -1.45 52.16
CA SER A 263 -17.56 -0.39 51.15
C SER A 263 -16.41 -0.63 50.17
N TYR A 264 -16.66 -0.27 48.91
CA TYR A 264 -15.71 -0.43 47.81
C TYR A 264 -15.69 0.78 46.88
N THR A 265 -14.49 1.26 46.55
CA THR A 265 -14.27 2.25 45.48
C THR A 265 -13.30 1.68 44.45
N PRO A 266 -13.73 1.47 43.19
CA PRO A 266 -12.86 0.92 42.14
C PRO A 266 -11.63 1.78 41.84
N SER A 267 -10.52 1.13 41.53
CA SER A 267 -9.32 1.78 40.96
C SER A 267 -9.53 2.11 39.47
N ALA A 268 -8.71 3.00 38.91
CA ALA A 268 -8.74 3.38 37.50
C ALA A 268 -8.42 2.21 36.53
N THR A 269 -7.90 1.10 37.03
CA THR A 269 -7.50 -0.08 36.26
C THR A 269 -8.55 -1.20 36.26
N GLU A 270 -9.71 -0.98 36.86
CA GLU A 270 -10.74 -2.01 37.06
C GLU A 270 -12.03 -1.90 36.21
N PRO A 271 -12.36 -0.77 35.54
CA PRO A 271 -13.51 -0.73 34.64
C PRO A 271 -13.41 -1.77 33.52
N GLY A 272 -14.48 -2.55 33.34
CA GLY A 272 -14.53 -3.60 32.30
C GLY A 272 -13.81 -4.91 32.65
N GLU A 273 -13.13 -4.99 33.80
CA GLU A 273 -12.47 -6.22 34.24
C GLU A 273 -13.50 -7.28 34.65
N PRO A 274 -13.51 -8.46 34.00
CA PRO A 274 -14.36 -9.55 34.42
C PRO A 274 -13.79 -10.16 35.71
N ASN A 275 -14.59 -10.16 36.78
CA ASN A 275 -14.32 -10.85 38.06
C ASN A 275 -13.42 -10.10 39.06
N VAL A 276 -13.71 -8.84 39.36
CA VAL A 276 -13.15 -8.18 40.55
C VAL A 276 -13.72 -8.85 41.81
N THR A 277 -12.89 -9.22 42.78
CA THR A 277 -13.28 -10.02 43.95
C THR A 277 -12.59 -9.56 45.23
N VAL A 278 -13.31 -9.67 46.35
CA VAL A 278 -12.79 -9.48 47.71
C VAL A 278 -13.14 -10.72 48.53
N VAL A 279 -12.13 -11.38 49.10
CA VAL A 279 -12.34 -12.53 50.00
C VAL A 279 -12.25 -12.02 51.44
N TYR A 280 -13.29 -12.25 52.22
CA TYR A 280 -13.38 -11.82 53.62
C TYR A 280 -13.57 -13.00 54.58
N GLN A 281 -13.20 -12.79 55.84
CA GLN A 281 -13.44 -13.69 56.96
C GLN A 281 -14.17 -12.94 58.06
N VAL A 282 -15.22 -13.54 58.60
CA VAL A 282 -15.94 -13.09 59.79
C VAL A 282 -15.68 -14.06 60.93
N CYS A 283 -15.45 -13.54 62.14
CA CYS A 283 -15.17 -14.33 63.34
C CYS A 283 -15.96 -13.82 64.55
N ASN A 284 -16.62 -14.73 65.28
CA ASN A 284 -17.12 -14.45 66.63
C ASN A 284 -15.98 -14.57 67.64
N THR A 285 -15.66 -13.44 68.29
CA THR A 285 -14.53 -13.35 69.22
C THR A 285 -14.92 -13.50 70.70
N LEU A 286 -16.20 -13.70 71.01
CA LEU A 286 -16.67 -13.92 72.39
C LEU A 286 -16.47 -15.36 72.89
N VAL A 287 -16.17 -16.29 71.98
CA VAL A 287 -15.94 -17.70 72.27
C VAL A 287 -14.48 -18.07 72.04
N THR A 288 -13.96 -19.04 72.80
CA THR A 288 -12.56 -19.50 72.70
C THR A 288 -12.53 -21.02 72.48
N PRO A 289 -11.96 -21.53 71.38
CA PRO A 289 -11.40 -20.78 70.24
C PRO A 289 -12.47 -20.00 69.45
N ASN A 290 -12.08 -18.92 68.76
CA ASN A 290 -12.98 -18.13 67.92
C ASN A 290 -13.61 -19.01 66.83
N VAL A 291 -14.89 -18.79 66.55
CA VAL A 291 -15.61 -19.43 65.43
C VAL A 291 -15.60 -18.48 64.24
N CYS A 292 -15.16 -18.96 63.07
CA CYS A 292 -14.99 -18.12 61.88
C CYS A 292 -15.47 -18.81 60.60
N ALA A 293 -16.00 -18.02 59.67
CA ALA A 293 -16.32 -18.44 58.29
C ALA A 293 -15.79 -17.44 57.26
N SER A 294 -15.68 -17.84 55.99
CA SER A 294 -15.14 -16.99 54.92
C SER A 294 -15.97 -17.07 53.65
N ALA A 295 -16.08 -15.94 52.94
CA ALA A 295 -16.83 -15.81 51.71
C ALA A 295 -16.19 -14.78 50.75
N THR A 296 -16.71 -14.72 49.53
CA THR A 296 -16.22 -13.84 48.47
C THR A 296 -17.30 -12.87 48.02
N VAL A 297 -16.98 -11.58 47.97
CA VAL A 297 -17.76 -10.56 47.28
C VAL A 297 -17.29 -10.48 45.83
N THR A 298 -18.18 -10.76 44.87
CA THR A 298 -17.93 -10.55 43.44
C THR A 298 -18.40 -9.15 43.03
N ILE A 299 -17.50 -8.37 42.46
CA ILE A 299 -17.71 -6.96 42.12
C ILE A 299 -17.77 -6.82 40.60
N SER A 300 -18.91 -6.31 40.11
CA SER A 300 -19.03 -5.85 38.72
C SER A 300 -18.68 -4.36 38.66
N VAL A 301 -17.65 -4.01 37.86
CA VAL A 301 -17.30 -2.62 37.56
C VAL A 301 -17.69 -2.36 36.09
N PRO A 302 -18.88 -1.80 35.81
CA PRO A 302 -19.30 -1.52 34.44
C PRO A 302 -18.29 -0.62 33.75
N ALA A 303 -18.06 -0.84 32.45
CA ALA A 303 -17.41 0.16 31.60
C ALA A 303 -18.22 1.47 31.70
N ALA A 304 -17.55 2.62 31.71
CA ALA A 304 -18.25 3.89 31.51
C ALA A 304 -18.96 3.82 30.13
N GLY A 305 -20.11 4.48 29.98
CA GLY A 305 -20.83 4.51 28.70
C GLY A 305 -19.98 5.10 27.57
N ASP A 306 -20.42 4.91 26.32
CA ASP A 306 -19.86 5.49 25.09
C ASP A 306 -21.02 6.23 24.40
N GLN A 307 -21.07 7.56 24.55
CA GLN A 307 -22.21 8.40 24.19
C GLN A 307 -22.33 8.69 22.69
N ASP A 308 -21.22 8.70 21.95
CA ASP A 308 -21.23 8.94 20.50
C ASP A 308 -21.01 7.68 19.66
N GLY A 309 -20.68 6.57 20.32
CA GLY A 309 -20.65 5.25 19.72
C GLY A 309 -19.40 4.99 18.91
N ASP A 310 -18.32 5.74 19.14
CA ASP A 310 -17.04 5.56 18.47
C ASP A 310 -16.21 4.41 19.06
N GLY A 311 -16.63 3.82 20.18
CA GLY A 311 -15.96 2.70 20.83
C GLY A 311 -14.87 3.11 21.80
N ASP A 312 -14.67 4.40 22.09
CA ASP A 312 -13.95 4.91 23.25
C ASP A 312 -14.93 5.20 24.41
N PRO A 313 -14.77 4.56 25.58
CA PRO A 313 -15.59 4.89 26.74
C PRO A 313 -15.48 6.39 27.14
N ASP A 314 -16.59 7.03 27.51
CA ASP A 314 -16.71 8.46 27.86
C ASP A 314 -15.67 8.99 28.86
N ASN A 315 -15.10 8.11 29.71
CA ASN A 315 -14.11 8.48 30.71
C ASN A 315 -12.67 8.48 30.17
N THR A 316 -12.44 7.84 29.02
CA THR A 316 -11.18 7.84 28.27
C THR A 316 -11.29 8.64 26.97
N ASP A 317 -12.50 8.91 26.50
CA ASP A 317 -12.81 9.69 25.32
C ASP A 317 -12.44 11.19 25.48
N PRO A 318 -11.53 11.72 24.64
CA PRO A 318 -11.20 13.13 24.60
C PRO A 318 -12.39 14.05 24.29
N GLN A 319 -13.41 13.56 23.58
CA GLN A 319 -14.64 14.28 23.20
C GLN A 319 -15.87 13.34 23.24
N PRO A 320 -16.46 13.09 24.44
CA PRO A 320 -17.56 12.12 24.68
C PRO A 320 -18.90 12.31 23.95
N THR A 321 -18.98 13.18 22.95
CA THR A 321 -20.20 13.46 22.18
C THR A 321 -19.90 13.71 20.70
N ASN A 322 -18.63 13.58 20.28
CA ASN A 322 -18.19 13.84 18.93
C ASN A 322 -17.56 12.57 18.35
N PRO A 323 -18.33 11.79 17.57
CA PRO A 323 -17.89 10.48 17.07
C PRO A 323 -16.72 10.55 16.09
N CYS A 324 -16.33 11.76 15.68
CA CYS A 324 -15.22 12.03 14.76
C CYS A 324 -13.96 12.48 15.50
N VAL A 325 -13.72 12.00 16.72
CA VAL A 325 -12.52 12.34 17.49
C VAL A 325 -11.82 11.06 17.91
N TRP A 326 -10.73 10.75 17.22
CA TRP A 326 -10.00 9.52 17.46
C TRP A 326 -9.17 9.56 18.75
N SER A 327 -9.09 8.40 19.40
CA SER A 327 -8.36 8.19 20.64
C SER A 327 -7.66 6.82 20.67
N THR A 328 -6.57 6.70 21.43
CA THR A 328 -5.87 5.42 21.62
C THR A 328 -6.67 4.42 22.45
N SER A 329 -7.73 4.86 23.11
CA SER A 329 -8.59 4.04 23.97
C SER A 329 -9.78 3.44 23.20
N GLN A 330 -9.95 3.83 21.94
CA GLN A 330 -11.02 3.35 21.08
C GLN A 330 -10.87 1.85 20.77
N VAL A 331 -11.97 1.12 20.87
CA VAL A 331 -12.03 -0.31 20.60
C VAL A 331 -13.04 -0.57 19.47
N LEU A 332 -12.54 -0.98 18.31
CA LEU A 332 -13.38 -1.21 17.11
C LEU A 332 -14.56 -2.16 17.33
N SER A 333 -14.43 -3.19 18.18
CA SER A 333 -15.54 -4.10 18.49
C SER A 333 -16.68 -3.43 19.26
N SER A 334 -16.41 -2.30 19.90
CA SER A 334 -17.37 -1.52 20.70
C SER A 334 -18.08 -0.43 19.89
N THR A 335 -17.60 -0.10 18.68
CA THR A 335 -18.22 0.90 17.80
C THR A 335 -19.65 0.55 17.39
N THR A 336 -20.50 1.57 17.27
CA THR A 336 -21.88 1.46 16.78
C THR A 336 -21.94 1.35 15.26
N THR A 337 -23.06 0.83 14.72
CA THR A 337 -23.31 0.83 13.26
C THR A 337 -23.33 2.24 12.69
N ALA A 338 -23.86 3.22 13.43
CA ALA A 338 -23.93 4.61 12.99
C ALA A 338 -22.52 5.18 12.74
N TRP A 339 -21.60 4.97 13.68
CA TRP A 339 -20.19 5.34 13.52
C TRP A 339 -19.54 4.60 12.35
N ARG A 340 -19.74 3.28 12.23
CA ARG A 340 -19.10 2.47 11.20
C ARG A 340 -19.45 2.88 9.78
N THR A 341 -20.65 3.39 9.55
CA THR A 341 -21.11 3.82 8.22
C THR A 341 -20.98 5.33 7.99
N ALA A 342 -20.52 6.07 8.99
CA ALA A 342 -20.24 7.49 8.85
C ALA A 342 -18.91 7.69 8.12
N ASP A 343 -18.72 8.92 7.65
CA ASP A 343 -17.52 9.41 6.97
C ASP A 343 -17.17 10.74 7.67
N CYS A 344 -16.17 10.69 8.54
CA CYS A 344 -15.88 11.79 9.45
C CYS A 344 -15.06 12.92 8.82
N ASP A 345 -14.24 12.63 7.81
CA ASP A 345 -13.43 13.62 7.13
C ASP A 345 -13.95 14.00 5.73
N GLY A 346 -14.97 13.30 5.26
CA GLY A 346 -15.70 13.59 4.04
C GLY A 346 -15.02 13.06 2.78
N ASP A 347 -14.12 12.08 2.86
CA ASP A 347 -13.42 11.52 1.70
C ASP A 347 -14.22 10.44 0.95
N GLY A 348 -15.42 10.10 1.43
CA GLY A 348 -16.28 9.09 0.81
C GLY A 348 -15.96 7.64 1.21
N VAL A 349 -14.98 7.42 2.08
CA VAL A 349 -14.69 6.13 2.73
C VAL A 349 -15.37 6.11 4.11
N THR A 350 -15.82 4.93 4.54
CA THR A 350 -16.44 4.82 5.86
C THR A 350 -15.39 4.70 6.96
N ASN A 351 -15.67 5.24 8.15
CA ASN A 351 -14.78 5.15 9.31
C ASN A 351 -14.31 3.71 9.60
N TYR A 352 -15.18 2.72 9.36
CA TYR A 352 -14.84 1.31 9.56
C TYR A 352 -13.90 0.77 8.47
N ASP A 353 -14.14 1.11 7.21
CA ASP A 353 -13.30 0.67 6.09
C ASP A 353 -11.89 1.25 6.21
N GLU A 354 -11.76 2.50 6.67
CA GLU A 354 -10.46 3.12 6.93
C GLU A 354 -9.72 2.48 8.11
N ALA A 355 -10.45 2.18 9.19
CA ALA A 355 -9.88 1.57 10.39
C ALA A 355 -9.56 0.08 10.25
N THR A 356 -10.10 -0.59 9.22
CA THR A 356 -9.87 -2.02 8.94
C THR A 356 -9.11 -2.30 7.66
N GLY A 357 -8.84 -1.27 6.85
CA GLY A 357 -8.13 -1.42 5.58
C GLY A 357 -8.91 -2.22 4.53
N THR A 358 -8.26 -2.47 3.40
CA THR A 358 -8.85 -3.18 2.26
C THR A 358 -9.14 -4.65 2.52
N ASP A 359 -8.45 -5.25 3.49
CA ASP A 359 -8.67 -6.64 3.87
C ASP A 359 -9.78 -6.82 4.93
N GLY A 360 -10.34 -5.72 5.44
CA GLY A 360 -11.42 -5.70 6.42
C GLY A 360 -11.01 -6.24 7.78
N ASN A 361 -9.70 -6.30 8.07
CA ASN A 361 -9.15 -6.82 9.30
C ASN A 361 -8.47 -5.71 10.13
N PRO A 362 -9.04 -5.33 11.29
CA PRO A 362 -8.46 -4.27 12.14
C PRO A 362 -7.07 -4.59 12.73
N LEU A 363 -6.58 -5.84 12.59
CA LEU A 363 -5.26 -6.24 13.06
C LEU A 363 -4.14 -5.99 12.05
N THR A 364 -4.48 -5.72 10.79
CA THR A 364 -3.55 -5.47 9.67
C THR A 364 -3.48 -3.98 9.41
N THR A 365 -2.69 -3.26 10.21
CA THR A 365 -2.66 -1.78 10.18
C THR A 365 -1.86 -1.19 9.00
N SER A 366 -1.41 -2.00 8.04
CA SER A 366 -0.51 -1.55 6.96
C SER A 366 -1.24 -0.88 5.81
N ASP A 367 -2.51 -1.19 5.61
CA ASP A 367 -3.40 -0.68 4.56
C ASP A 367 -4.56 0.15 5.12
N ASN A 368 -4.55 0.43 6.43
CA ASN A 368 -5.46 1.36 7.07
C ASN A 368 -5.19 2.80 6.61
N THR A 369 -6.26 3.59 6.62
CA THR A 369 -6.21 5.04 6.41
C THR A 369 -6.65 5.78 7.68
N ASN A 370 -6.72 7.11 7.64
CA ASN A 370 -6.91 7.94 8.85
C ASN A 370 -8.26 8.64 8.74
N PRO A 371 -9.27 8.25 9.53
CA PRO A 371 -10.65 8.76 9.43
C PRO A 371 -10.89 10.25 9.70
N LEU A 372 -9.82 11.00 9.95
CA LEU A 372 -9.84 12.44 10.24
C LEU A 372 -9.10 13.25 9.18
N SER A 373 -8.57 12.58 8.17
CA SER A 373 -7.72 13.20 7.17
C SER A 373 -8.16 12.73 5.81
N ALA A 374 -8.95 13.56 5.13
CA ALA A 374 -9.43 13.26 3.78
C ALA A 374 -8.32 13.15 2.70
N CYS A 375 -7.05 13.32 3.08
CA CYS A 375 -5.87 13.06 2.24
C CYS A 375 -5.25 11.68 2.49
N SER A 376 -5.62 11.04 3.60
CA SER A 376 -5.28 9.68 3.92
C SER A 376 -6.46 8.83 3.52
N LEU A 377 -6.54 8.46 2.24
CA LEU A 377 -7.65 7.68 1.69
C LEU A 377 -7.16 6.56 0.77
N ASN A 378 -8.01 5.56 0.59
CA ASN A 378 -7.84 4.53 -0.43
C ASN A 378 -9.01 4.59 -1.40
N LEU A 379 -8.74 5.02 -2.64
CA LEU A 379 -9.76 5.17 -3.69
C LEU A 379 -10.58 3.89 -3.95
N GLY A 380 -10.02 2.71 -3.68
CA GLY A 380 -10.73 1.44 -3.84
C GLY A 380 -11.83 1.19 -2.80
N GLN A 381 -11.85 1.95 -1.70
CA GLN A 381 -12.80 1.83 -0.60
C GLN A 381 -13.86 2.94 -0.59
N VAL A 382 -13.80 3.88 -1.54
CA VAL A 382 -14.81 4.93 -1.69
C VAL A 382 -16.15 4.30 -2.05
N THR A 383 -17.13 4.47 -1.17
CA THR A 383 -18.50 3.96 -1.35
C THR A 383 -19.58 5.00 -1.10
N LEU A 384 -19.20 6.15 -0.52
CA LEU A 384 -20.06 7.29 -0.23
C LEU A 384 -19.69 8.47 -1.12
N VAL A 385 -20.65 9.39 -1.29
CA VAL A 385 -20.40 10.68 -1.95
C VAL A 385 -19.48 11.50 -1.06
N ALA A 386 -18.29 11.82 -1.55
CA ALA A 386 -17.32 12.63 -0.84
C ALA A 386 -17.85 14.05 -0.64
N THR A 387 -17.54 14.65 0.50
CA THR A 387 -17.98 16.01 0.88
C THR A 387 -16.82 16.93 1.25
N SER A 388 -15.60 16.39 1.38
CA SER A 388 -14.39 17.14 1.70
C SER A 388 -14.11 18.20 0.63
N THR A 389 -14.12 19.47 1.05
CA THR A 389 -13.74 20.60 0.21
C THR A 389 -12.25 20.95 0.34
N GLY A 390 -11.45 20.07 0.97
CA GLY A 390 -10.00 20.18 0.98
C GLY A 390 -9.41 19.95 -0.42
N ASP A 391 -8.11 20.18 -0.55
CA ASP A 391 -7.32 19.96 -1.77
C ASP A 391 -5.98 19.37 -1.31
N CYS A 392 -5.86 18.04 -1.43
CA CYS A 392 -4.82 17.28 -0.76
C CYS A 392 -3.47 17.30 -1.49
N ASP A 393 -3.49 17.28 -2.83
CA ASP A 393 -2.29 17.41 -3.65
C ASP A 393 -2.01 18.86 -4.10
N GLY A 394 -2.97 19.75 -3.88
CA GLY A 394 -2.84 21.17 -4.10
C GLY A 394 -2.97 21.56 -5.56
N ASP A 395 -3.64 20.78 -6.40
CA ASP A 395 -3.84 21.07 -7.81
C ASP A 395 -4.97 22.07 -8.10
N GLY A 396 -5.69 22.51 -7.07
CA GLY A 396 -6.76 23.49 -7.14
C GLY A 396 -8.14 22.90 -7.46
N VAL A 397 -8.28 21.58 -7.54
CA VAL A 397 -9.55 20.85 -7.49
C VAL A 397 -9.79 20.40 -6.05
N THR A 398 -11.07 20.34 -5.62
CA THR A 398 -11.35 19.85 -4.26
C THR A 398 -11.50 18.34 -4.27
N ASN A 399 -11.11 17.68 -3.16
CA ASN A 399 -11.20 16.22 -3.03
C ASN A 399 -12.59 15.70 -3.43
N LYS A 400 -13.67 16.38 -3.04
CA LYS A 400 -15.03 15.96 -3.42
C LYS A 400 -15.28 16.02 -4.94
N ASP A 401 -14.73 17.01 -5.64
CA ASP A 401 -14.94 17.17 -7.09
C ASP A 401 -14.12 16.12 -7.85
N GLU A 402 -12.98 15.71 -7.31
CA GLU A 402 -12.18 14.63 -7.87
C GLU A 402 -12.78 13.25 -7.61
N ILE A 403 -13.17 12.97 -6.35
CA ILE A 403 -13.71 11.68 -5.94
C ILE A 403 -15.08 11.47 -6.55
N ASN A 404 -15.92 12.50 -6.64
CA ASN A 404 -17.25 12.37 -7.22
C ASN A 404 -17.28 12.57 -8.74
N GLY A 405 -16.19 13.03 -9.35
CA GLY A 405 -16.15 13.34 -10.78
C GLY A 405 -17.04 14.51 -11.19
N ILE A 406 -17.22 14.69 -12.50
CA ILE A 406 -17.96 15.82 -13.09
C ILE A 406 -19.48 15.63 -12.89
N ASP A 407 -19.92 14.40 -12.64
CA ASP A 407 -21.34 14.06 -12.47
C ASP A 407 -21.81 13.97 -11.01
N ASP A 408 -20.97 14.39 -10.06
CA ASP A 408 -21.22 14.34 -8.61
C ASP A 408 -21.53 12.92 -8.08
N ASN A 409 -21.04 11.86 -8.76
CA ASN A 409 -21.22 10.48 -8.36
C ASN A 409 -19.87 9.69 -8.34
N PRO A 410 -19.42 9.26 -7.15
CA PRO A 410 -18.13 8.58 -7.01
C PRO A 410 -18.08 7.19 -7.65
N LEU A 411 -19.22 6.61 -8.03
CA LEU A 411 -19.27 5.30 -8.66
C LEU A 411 -19.07 5.36 -10.18
N THR A 412 -18.95 6.56 -10.76
CA THR A 412 -18.82 6.76 -12.21
C THR A 412 -17.36 6.81 -12.69
N LEU A 413 -16.55 5.79 -12.37
CA LEU A 413 -15.07 5.71 -12.52
C LEU A 413 -14.37 6.30 -13.78
N GLY A 414 -15.10 6.62 -14.85
CA GLY A 414 -14.54 7.21 -16.07
C GLY A 414 -14.23 8.70 -16.00
N ASP A 415 -14.75 9.44 -15.02
CA ASP A 415 -14.50 10.88 -14.85
C ASP A 415 -13.96 11.28 -13.46
N ASN A 416 -13.81 10.34 -12.54
CA ASN A 416 -13.15 10.57 -11.26
C ASN A 416 -11.63 10.78 -11.44
N THR A 417 -11.04 11.52 -10.51
CA THR A 417 -9.59 11.72 -10.42
C THR A 417 -9.06 11.39 -9.02
N ASN A 418 -7.79 11.67 -8.74
CA ASN A 418 -7.10 11.14 -7.55
C ASN A 418 -6.62 12.31 -6.68
N PRO A 419 -7.26 12.55 -5.52
CA PRO A 419 -6.94 13.69 -4.67
C PRO A 419 -5.54 13.76 -4.08
N ASN A 420 -4.78 12.69 -4.22
CA ASN A 420 -3.41 12.59 -3.74
C ASN A 420 -2.37 12.64 -4.86
N ASP A 421 -2.80 12.85 -6.11
CA ASP A 421 -1.93 12.91 -7.27
C ASP A 421 -2.24 14.17 -8.08
N GLY A 422 -1.48 15.24 -7.85
CA GLY A 422 -1.75 16.54 -8.47
C GLY A 422 -1.59 16.59 -10.00
N CYS A 423 -1.30 15.46 -10.65
CA CYS A 423 -1.36 15.31 -12.09
C CYS A 423 -2.66 14.66 -12.59
N SER A 424 -3.49 14.18 -11.67
CA SER A 424 -4.73 13.48 -11.90
C SER A 424 -5.89 14.40 -11.52
N TYR A 425 -6.35 15.22 -12.47
CA TYR A 425 -7.43 16.17 -12.22
C TYR A 425 -8.24 16.53 -13.46
N ASN A 426 -9.48 16.95 -13.25
CA ASN A 426 -10.33 17.47 -14.29
C ASN A 426 -10.06 18.96 -14.51
N LYS A 427 -9.51 19.31 -15.67
CA LYS A 427 -9.19 20.72 -16.03
C LYS A 427 -10.38 21.69 -15.93
N VAL A 428 -11.61 21.17 -16.05
CA VAL A 428 -12.85 21.95 -15.94
C VAL A 428 -13.13 22.39 -14.50
N ASP A 429 -12.74 21.58 -13.52
CA ASP A 429 -13.00 21.83 -12.10
C ASP A 429 -11.83 22.58 -11.42
N GLN A 430 -10.68 22.62 -12.08
CA GLN A 430 -9.48 23.29 -11.58
C GLN A 430 -9.66 24.80 -11.41
N VAL A 431 -9.42 25.28 -10.19
CA VAL A 431 -9.35 26.72 -9.90
C VAL A 431 -7.89 27.14 -9.80
N ILE A 432 -7.33 27.71 -10.88
CA ILE A 432 -5.92 28.13 -10.97
C ILE A 432 -5.47 29.05 -9.81
N GLY A 433 -6.37 29.84 -9.25
CA GLY A 433 -6.07 30.72 -8.11
C GLY A 433 -5.79 29.97 -6.80
N ASN A 434 -6.17 28.70 -6.71
CA ASN A 434 -6.08 27.88 -5.50
C ASN A 434 -4.90 26.89 -5.52
N VAL A 435 -4.19 26.76 -6.66
CA VAL A 435 -3.08 25.80 -6.77
C VAL A 435 -1.94 26.11 -5.81
N SER A 436 -1.39 25.06 -5.22
CA SER A 436 -0.31 25.11 -4.24
C SER A 436 1.06 25.41 -4.87
N ALA A 437 2.02 25.79 -4.04
CA ALA A 437 3.41 25.95 -4.49
C ALA A 437 4.06 24.61 -4.87
N SER A 438 3.64 23.50 -4.25
CA SER A 438 4.08 22.15 -4.62
C SER A 438 3.62 21.80 -6.03
N TRP A 439 2.32 21.94 -6.31
CA TRP A 439 1.75 21.66 -7.63
C TRP A 439 2.42 22.45 -8.75
N LYS A 440 2.71 23.74 -8.51
CA LYS A 440 3.43 24.60 -9.47
C LYS A 440 4.80 24.07 -9.89
N THR A 441 5.44 23.27 -9.04
CA THR A 441 6.75 22.66 -9.30
C THR A 441 6.69 21.25 -9.85
N LEU A 442 5.51 20.62 -9.90
CA LEU A 442 5.31 19.35 -10.58
C LEU A 442 5.47 19.53 -12.10
N ASP A 443 5.74 18.42 -12.78
CA ASP A 443 5.88 18.28 -14.22
C ASP A 443 5.04 17.06 -14.61
N CYS A 444 3.77 17.32 -14.91
CA CYS A 444 2.75 16.27 -14.90
C CYS A 444 2.74 15.42 -16.17
N ASP A 445 3.03 16.01 -17.32
CA ASP A 445 3.22 15.27 -18.56
C ASP A 445 4.68 14.85 -18.82
N LYS A 446 5.60 15.28 -17.95
CA LYS A 446 7.01 14.89 -17.93
C LYS A 446 7.79 15.40 -19.14
N ASP A 447 7.39 16.53 -19.72
CA ASP A 447 8.13 17.18 -20.81
C ASP A 447 9.32 18.04 -20.32
N GLY A 448 9.41 18.27 -19.01
CA GLY A 448 10.47 19.01 -18.34
C GLY A 448 10.07 20.45 -17.95
N ASN A 449 8.90 20.94 -18.36
CA ASN A 449 8.35 22.20 -17.91
C ASN A 449 7.57 22.02 -16.60
N PRO A 450 7.82 22.85 -15.58
CA PRO A 450 6.97 22.87 -14.41
C PRO A 450 5.59 23.45 -14.73
N ASN A 451 4.56 22.93 -14.06
CA ASN A 451 3.16 23.30 -14.21
C ASN A 451 2.88 24.82 -14.17
N GLU A 452 3.68 25.63 -13.45
CA GLU A 452 3.51 27.10 -13.42
C GLU A 452 3.84 27.79 -14.75
N THR A 453 4.77 27.23 -15.52
CA THR A 453 5.22 27.78 -16.80
C THR A 453 4.65 27.05 -18.01
N ASP A 454 3.98 25.93 -17.75
CA ASP A 454 3.39 25.03 -18.72
C ASP A 454 1.95 25.47 -19.06
N LEU A 455 1.63 25.50 -20.36
CA LEU A 455 0.31 25.93 -20.85
C LEU A 455 -0.71 24.77 -20.89
N ASN A 456 -0.23 23.54 -20.86
CA ASN A 456 -0.97 22.30 -20.98
C ASN A 456 -0.36 21.18 -20.10
N PRO A 457 -0.41 21.31 -18.75
CA PRO A 457 0.32 20.44 -17.81
C PRO A 457 0.07 18.93 -17.89
N GLN A 458 -0.94 18.49 -18.63
CA GLN A 458 -1.32 17.08 -18.76
C GLN A 458 -0.88 16.44 -20.08
N VAL A 459 -0.40 17.21 -21.06
CA VAL A 459 -0.15 16.69 -22.41
C VAL A 459 1.04 17.37 -23.07
N ALA A 460 2.17 16.68 -23.16
CA ALA A 460 3.36 17.22 -23.81
C ALA A 460 3.09 17.56 -25.29
N THR A 461 3.28 18.82 -25.66
CA THR A 461 2.89 19.33 -26.99
C THR A 461 4.04 20.04 -27.69
N ALA A 462 4.26 19.71 -28.97
CA ALA A 462 5.10 20.48 -29.87
C ALA A 462 4.23 21.20 -30.91
N VAL A 463 4.50 22.49 -31.14
CA VAL A 463 3.74 23.40 -31.99
C VAL A 463 4.51 23.68 -33.27
N ASN A 464 3.82 23.70 -34.41
CA ASN A 464 4.46 23.95 -35.69
C ASN A 464 5.09 25.34 -35.78
N ASP A 465 6.28 25.41 -36.38
CA ASP A 465 7.02 26.65 -36.60
C ASP A 465 7.02 27.12 -38.05
N VAL A 466 7.42 28.37 -38.23
CA VAL A 466 7.65 28.96 -39.54
C VAL A 466 9.04 29.59 -39.62
N LEU A 467 9.70 29.37 -40.76
CA LEU A 467 11.00 29.97 -41.07
C LEU A 467 10.99 30.51 -42.50
N THR A 468 11.50 31.71 -42.71
CA THR A 468 11.86 32.18 -44.05
C THR A 468 13.36 32.05 -44.23
N ALA A 469 13.79 31.25 -45.19
CA ALA A 469 15.20 30.96 -45.43
C ALA A 469 15.61 31.36 -46.86
N PRO A 470 16.26 32.53 -47.05
CA PRO A 470 16.80 32.92 -48.34
C PRO A 470 17.85 31.94 -48.84
N PHE A 471 17.82 31.63 -50.14
CA PHE A 471 18.82 30.78 -50.77
C PHE A 471 20.23 31.37 -50.64
N GLY A 472 21.23 30.51 -50.37
CA GLY A 472 22.63 30.90 -50.21
C GLY A 472 22.99 31.42 -48.81
N LEU A 473 22.01 31.58 -47.92
CA LEU A 473 22.21 31.99 -46.53
C LEU A 473 21.72 30.89 -45.57
N THR A 474 22.29 30.88 -44.36
CA THR A 474 21.75 30.06 -43.27
C THR A 474 20.80 30.91 -42.44
N SER A 475 19.59 30.40 -42.22
CA SER A 475 18.58 31.04 -41.37
C SER A 475 18.27 30.14 -40.18
N THR A 476 17.84 30.74 -39.07
CA THR A 476 17.64 30.03 -37.81
C THR A 476 16.26 30.31 -37.23
N VAL A 477 15.67 29.31 -36.57
CA VAL A 477 14.45 29.43 -35.75
C VAL A 477 14.65 28.63 -34.46
N SER A 478 14.12 29.12 -33.34
CA SER A 478 14.04 28.35 -32.10
C SER A 478 12.76 27.55 -32.12
N VAL A 479 12.84 26.22 -32.18
CA VAL A 479 11.61 25.39 -32.20
C VAL A 479 11.03 25.24 -30.80
N LEU A 480 11.89 25.27 -29.77
CA LEU A 480 11.48 25.18 -28.37
C LEU A 480 10.85 26.46 -27.80
N SER A 481 10.65 27.51 -28.60
CA SER A 481 10.14 28.79 -28.04
C SER A 481 8.64 28.79 -27.76
N ASN A 482 7.92 27.89 -28.42
CA ASN A 482 6.48 27.71 -28.46
C ASN A 482 6.11 26.23 -28.31
N ASP A 483 7.10 25.36 -28.15
CA ASP A 483 6.91 23.98 -27.74
C ASP A 483 6.90 23.94 -26.22
N ASP A 484 6.13 22.99 -25.71
CA ASP A 484 6.05 22.69 -24.29
C ASP A 484 7.22 21.80 -23.89
N PHE A 485 8.45 22.30 -24.00
CA PHE A 485 9.63 21.55 -23.56
C PHE A 485 10.71 22.51 -23.06
N LEU A 486 11.25 22.25 -21.87
CA LEU A 486 12.28 23.11 -21.30
C LEU A 486 13.61 22.94 -22.06
N PRO A 487 14.29 24.02 -22.50
CA PRO A 487 15.55 23.91 -23.23
C PRO A 487 16.74 23.64 -22.28
N VAL A 488 16.82 22.40 -21.80
CA VAL A 488 17.90 21.90 -20.94
C VAL A 488 18.67 20.76 -21.60
N ALA A 489 19.79 20.33 -21.00
CA ALA A 489 20.68 19.31 -21.57
C ALA A 489 20.02 17.94 -21.79
N SER A 490 18.91 17.66 -21.10
CA SER A 490 18.12 16.44 -21.25
C SER A 490 17.05 16.50 -22.33
N THR A 491 16.82 17.67 -22.93
CA THR A 491 15.86 17.84 -24.01
C THR A 491 16.59 17.60 -25.32
N VAL A 492 16.11 16.62 -26.09
CA VAL A 492 16.74 16.21 -27.35
C VAL A 492 15.78 16.48 -28.49
N VAL A 493 16.24 17.28 -29.46
CA VAL A 493 15.51 17.55 -30.71
C VAL A 493 16.16 16.78 -31.85
N THR A 494 15.38 15.97 -32.55
CA THR A 494 15.84 15.17 -33.69
C THR A 494 14.99 15.42 -34.91
N ARG A 495 15.63 15.41 -36.10
CA ARG A 495 14.90 15.43 -37.36
C ARG A 495 14.35 14.04 -37.64
N THR A 496 13.04 13.92 -37.77
CA THR A 496 12.34 12.65 -38.07
C THR A 496 11.84 12.58 -39.51
N GLY A 497 11.77 13.70 -40.23
CA GLY A 497 11.37 13.71 -41.65
C GLY A 497 11.32 15.08 -42.32
N GLY A 498 10.39 15.22 -43.27
CA GLY A 498 10.12 16.45 -44.03
C GLY A 498 10.60 16.42 -45.48
N THR A 499 10.15 17.40 -46.28
CA THR A 499 10.46 17.53 -47.71
C THR A 499 11.74 18.33 -48.01
N ALA A 500 12.29 19.01 -47.00
CA ALA A 500 13.50 19.81 -47.13
C ALA A 500 14.71 18.97 -47.55
N SER A 501 15.31 19.33 -48.68
CA SER A 501 16.56 18.74 -49.21
C SER A 501 17.80 19.53 -48.76
N GLY A 502 17.61 20.71 -48.18
CA GLY A 502 18.66 21.52 -47.54
C GLY A 502 19.34 20.86 -46.35
N VAL A 503 20.40 21.52 -45.88
CA VAL A 503 21.10 21.13 -44.66
C VAL A 503 20.33 21.67 -43.46
N ALA A 504 19.81 20.78 -42.63
CA ALA A 504 19.08 21.09 -41.40
C ALA A 504 19.87 20.55 -40.20
N VAL A 505 20.23 21.42 -39.26
CA VAL A 505 20.99 21.07 -38.05
C VAL A 505 20.28 21.61 -36.82
N PHE A 506 20.00 20.75 -35.85
CA PHE A 506 19.47 21.13 -34.54
C PHE A 506 20.60 21.31 -33.55
N ALA A 507 20.59 22.42 -32.81
CA ALA A 507 21.41 22.60 -31.63
C ALA A 507 20.75 21.88 -30.45
N PRO A 508 21.34 20.80 -29.92
CA PRO A 508 20.66 19.92 -28.97
C PRO A 508 20.30 20.61 -27.66
N THR A 509 21.11 21.57 -27.19
CA THR A 509 20.89 22.23 -25.90
C THR A 509 20.03 23.49 -25.97
N THR A 510 19.78 24.04 -27.16
CA THR A 510 19.03 25.31 -27.31
C THR A 510 17.79 25.19 -28.17
N GLY A 511 17.55 24.05 -28.82
CA GLY A 511 16.40 23.87 -29.71
C GLY A 511 16.46 24.73 -30.99
N VAL A 512 17.62 25.31 -31.32
CA VAL A 512 17.73 26.14 -32.52
C VAL A 512 17.92 25.26 -33.75
N LEU A 513 16.99 25.34 -34.70
CA LEU A 513 17.15 24.81 -36.04
C LEU A 513 17.93 25.81 -36.89
N SER A 514 19.04 25.37 -37.48
CA SER A 514 19.75 26.06 -38.56
C SER A 514 19.45 25.40 -39.90
N TYR A 515 19.00 26.19 -40.88
CA TYR A 515 18.65 25.70 -42.21
C TYR A 515 19.34 26.47 -43.33
N THR A 516 19.98 25.73 -44.25
CA THR A 516 20.57 26.27 -45.49
C THR A 516 19.92 25.59 -46.71
N PRO A 517 19.15 26.33 -47.54
CA PRO A 517 18.45 25.76 -48.69
C PRO A 517 19.40 25.26 -49.80
N THR A 518 18.98 24.23 -50.53
CA THR A 518 19.66 23.78 -51.77
C THR A 518 19.23 24.57 -53.00
N VAL A 519 19.95 24.40 -54.12
CA VAL A 519 19.68 25.08 -55.39
C VAL A 519 18.31 24.77 -56.02
N SER A 520 17.61 23.71 -55.59
CA SER A 520 16.31 23.30 -56.13
C SER A 520 15.10 23.84 -55.36
N GLU A 521 15.33 24.48 -54.21
CA GLU A 521 14.27 24.96 -53.31
C GLU A 521 13.83 26.43 -53.50
N PRO A 522 14.57 27.35 -54.15
CA PRO A 522 14.10 28.73 -54.32
C PRO A 522 12.73 28.83 -54.99
N GLY A 523 11.78 29.53 -54.36
CA GLY A 523 10.41 29.69 -54.83
C GLY A 523 9.47 28.55 -54.41
N THR A 524 9.90 27.70 -53.47
CA THR A 524 9.08 26.60 -52.92
C THR A 524 8.89 26.76 -51.41
N THR A 525 7.95 25.99 -50.87
CA THR A 525 7.79 25.78 -49.44
C THR A 525 8.16 24.34 -49.14
N VAL A 526 9.11 24.14 -48.22
CA VAL A 526 9.57 22.82 -47.79
C VAL A 526 9.34 22.64 -46.29
N THR A 527 9.41 21.41 -45.80
CA THR A 527 9.18 21.12 -44.38
C THR A 527 10.34 20.37 -43.76
N VAL A 528 10.59 20.63 -42.48
CA VAL A 528 11.42 19.79 -41.61
C VAL A 528 10.49 19.27 -40.52
N VAL A 529 10.32 17.95 -40.43
CA VAL A 529 9.58 17.31 -39.34
C VAL A 529 10.58 16.93 -38.26
N TYR A 530 10.30 17.30 -37.02
CA TYR A 530 11.15 17.04 -35.88
C TYR A 530 10.37 16.40 -34.74
N GLN A 531 11.11 15.72 -33.87
CA GLN A 531 10.66 15.19 -32.61
C GLN A 531 11.50 15.80 -31.50
N VAL A 532 10.84 16.30 -30.47
CA VAL A 532 11.45 16.73 -29.22
C VAL A 532 11.12 15.70 -28.14
N CYS A 533 12.10 15.37 -27.29
CA CYS A 533 11.95 14.40 -26.20
C CYS A 533 12.61 14.89 -24.91
N ASN A 534 11.96 14.67 -23.77
CA ASN A 534 12.60 14.72 -22.45
C ASN A 534 13.20 13.36 -22.11
N THR A 535 14.53 13.32 -21.96
CA THR A 535 15.28 12.08 -21.72
C THR A 535 15.59 11.79 -20.25
N LEU A 536 15.17 12.64 -19.31
CA LEU A 536 15.32 12.37 -17.86
C LEU A 536 14.33 11.32 -17.34
N VAL A 537 13.23 11.12 -18.05
CA VAL A 537 12.16 10.19 -17.66
C VAL A 537 12.21 8.90 -18.49
N THR A 538 11.76 7.79 -17.89
CA THR A 538 11.75 6.47 -18.53
C THR A 538 10.34 5.86 -18.43
N PRO A 539 9.65 5.56 -19.55
CA PRO A 539 10.05 5.85 -20.94
C PRO A 539 10.12 7.37 -21.21
N GLN A 540 10.95 7.77 -22.19
CA GLN A 540 11.06 9.17 -22.60
C GLN A 540 9.71 9.70 -23.11
N VAL A 541 9.38 10.94 -22.77
CA VAL A 541 8.20 11.64 -23.30
C VAL A 541 8.60 12.46 -24.51
N CYS A 542 7.84 12.36 -25.59
CA CYS A 542 8.17 13.00 -26.86
C CYS A 542 6.93 13.55 -27.58
N ALA A 543 7.10 14.67 -28.27
CA ALA A 543 6.12 15.25 -29.19
C ALA A 543 6.73 15.54 -30.56
N ASN A 544 5.89 15.62 -31.60
CA ASN A 544 6.33 15.88 -32.98
C ASN A 544 5.69 17.16 -33.50
N ALA A 545 6.48 17.94 -34.26
CA ALA A 545 6.00 19.12 -34.94
C ALA A 545 6.76 19.34 -36.26
N THR A 546 6.32 20.34 -37.02
CA THR A 546 6.85 20.66 -38.34
C THR A 546 7.28 22.11 -38.42
N VAL A 547 8.49 22.34 -38.89
CA VAL A 547 8.93 23.66 -39.35
C VAL A 547 8.56 23.81 -40.82
N THR A 548 7.68 24.77 -41.12
CA THR A 548 7.34 25.16 -42.49
C THR A 548 8.31 26.22 -42.97
N ILE A 549 9.12 25.89 -43.97
CA ILE A 549 10.19 26.74 -44.47
C ILE A 549 9.79 27.32 -45.81
N THR A 550 9.62 28.64 -45.86
CA THR A 550 9.43 29.36 -47.12
C THR A 550 10.79 29.79 -47.64
N VAL A 551 11.15 29.34 -48.85
CA VAL A 551 12.37 29.74 -49.53
C VAL A 551 11.99 30.75 -50.63
N PRO A 552 12.24 32.05 -50.43
CA PRO A 552 11.89 33.06 -51.43
C PRO A 552 12.53 32.76 -52.79
N ALA A 553 11.81 33.06 -53.86
CA ALA A 553 12.36 32.96 -55.20
C ALA A 553 13.54 33.93 -55.35
N ALA A 554 14.66 33.45 -55.92
CA ALA A 554 15.88 34.22 -56.07
C ALA A 554 16.48 33.98 -57.47
N PRO A 555 17.15 34.98 -58.08
CA PRO A 555 17.91 34.78 -59.30
C PRO A 555 19.21 34.01 -59.00
N ARG A 556 19.75 33.33 -60.00
CA ARG A 556 21.03 32.61 -59.92
C ARG A 556 21.78 32.73 -61.24
N LEU A 557 22.84 33.51 -61.25
CA LEU A 557 23.63 33.81 -62.43
C LEU A 557 24.62 32.68 -62.73
N SER A 558 24.72 32.37 -64.01
CA SER A 558 25.74 31.50 -64.59
C SER A 558 26.30 32.18 -65.84
N ILE A 559 27.56 31.91 -66.16
CA ILE A 559 28.23 32.50 -67.31
C ILE A 559 28.92 31.42 -68.15
N ALA A 560 28.66 31.46 -69.45
CA ALA A 560 29.37 30.71 -70.45
C ALA A 560 30.15 31.67 -71.35
N LYS A 561 31.34 31.23 -71.77
CA LYS A 561 32.18 31.96 -72.71
C LYS A 561 32.56 31.01 -73.83
N ALA A 562 32.45 31.46 -75.06
CA ALA A 562 32.81 30.71 -76.25
C ALA A 562 33.84 31.49 -77.07
N ALA A 563 34.86 30.75 -77.52
CA ALA A 563 35.83 31.20 -78.50
C ALA A 563 35.31 30.96 -79.93
N PRO A 564 35.80 31.72 -80.92
CA PRO A 564 35.51 31.44 -82.33
C PRO A 564 36.15 30.12 -82.77
N SER A 565 35.53 29.44 -83.73
CA SER A 565 36.06 28.22 -84.33
C SER A 565 37.01 28.54 -85.49
N GLY A 566 38.13 27.82 -85.59
CA GLY A 566 39.11 27.93 -86.69
C GLY A 566 40.41 28.61 -86.29
N SER A 567 41.39 28.61 -87.20
CA SER A 567 42.66 29.33 -87.04
C SER A 567 42.46 30.82 -87.35
N ILE A 568 42.93 31.67 -86.45
CA ILE A 568 42.90 33.13 -86.59
C ILE A 568 44.32 33.61 -86.88
N ASN A 569 44.50 34.57 -87.79
CA ASN A 569 45.84 35.14 -87.99
C ASN A 569 46.12 36.19 -86.90
N ALA A 570 47.40 36.40 -86.57
CA ALA A 570 47.76 37.53 -85.70
C ALA A 570 47.30 38.84 -86.35
N PHE A 571 46.93 39.80 -85.52
CA PHE A 571 46.35 41.10 -85.89
C PHE A 571 44.95 41.08 -86.50
N ASP A 572 44.36 39.90 -86.78
CA ASP A 572 42.95 39.80 -87.12
C ASP A 572 42.06 39.98 -85.88
N ASN A 573 40.91 40.61 -86.08
CA ASN A 573 39.89 40.70 -85.07
C ASN A 573 39.16 39.38 -84.93
N PHE A 574 38.93 38.96 -83.69
CA PHE A 574 38.11 37.80 -83.38
C PHE A 574 37.25 38.04 -82.15
N THR A 575 36.20 37.23 -82.00
CA THR A 575 35.12 37.54 -81.07
C THR A 575 34.93 36.44 -80.04
N TYR A 576 34.96 36.80 -78.76
CA TYR A 576 34.42 35.96 -77.71
C TYR A 576 32.93 36.23 -77.55
N THR A 577 32.12 35.17 -77.55
CA THR A 577 30.70 35.25 -77.18
C THR A 577 30.56 34.94 -75.70
N ILE A 578 29.95 35.85 -74.95
CA ILE A 578 29.65 35.68 -73.52
C ILE A 578 28.14 35.58 -73.37
N THR A 579 27.69 34.53 -72.69
CA THR A 579 26.28 34.28 -72.39
C THR A 579 26.09 34.25 -70.88
N VAL A 580 25.30 35.17 -70.35
CA VAL A 580 24.88 35.19 -68.95
C VAL A 580 23.48 34.60 -68.87
N SER A 581 23.33 33.55 -68.07
CA SER A 581 22.06 32.84 -67.86
C SER A 581 21.56 33.05 -66.44
N ASN A 582 20.25 33.23 -66.28
CA ASN A 582 19.60 33.18 -64.98
C ASN A 582 18.96 31.80 -64.78
N LEU A 583 19.61 30.98 -63.98
CA LEU A 583 19.17 29.63 -63.59
C LEU A 583 18.32 29.65 -62.30
N GLY A 584 18.08 30.82 -61.71
CA GLY A 584 17.25 30.97 -60.52
C GLY A 584 15.77 31.01 -60.85
N SER A 585 14.92 30.95 -59.81
CA SER A 585 13.47 30.95 -59.96
C SER A 585 12.84 32.35 -60.04
N ALA A 586 13.59 33.40 -59.71
CA ALA A 586 13.18 34.80 -59.88
C ALA A 586 13.97 35.52 -60.98
N ALA A 587 13.43 36.62 -61.51
CA ALA A 587 14.16 37.50 -62.41
C ALA A 587 15.29 38.25 -61.65
N THR A 588 16.37 38.58 -62.35
CA THR A 588 17.48 39.35 -61.75
C THR A 588 17.02 40.76 -61.35
N THR A 589 17.51 41.27 -60.22
CA THR A 589 17.22 42.61 -59.70
C THR A 589 18.49 43.46 -59.58
N GLY A 590 18.43 44.72 -60.01
CA GLY A 590 19.60 45.60 -60.00
C GLY A 590 20.63 45.26 -61.09
N THR A 591 21.86 45.77 -60.93
CA THR A 591 22.90 45.71 -61.97
C THR A 591 23.62 44.37 -61.98
N ILE A 592 23.69 43.73 -63.14
CA ILE A 592 24.53 42.57 -63.43
C ILE A 592 25.88 43.09 -63.94
N THR A 593 26.99 42.55 -63.42
CA THR A 593 28.35 42.91 -63.84
C THR A 593 29.12 41.68 -64.29
N VAL A 594 29.67 41.73 -65.50
CA VAL A 594 30.62 40.75 -66.03
C VAL A 594 32.01 41.39 -66.03
N LYS A 595 32.99 40.68 -65.49
CA LYS A 595 34.39 41.07 -65.53
C LYS A 595 35.19 39.99 -66.27
N ASP A 596 35.87 40.41 -67.32
CA ASP A 596 36.71 39.57 -68.17
C ASP A 596 38.12 40.16 -68.17
N THR A 597 39.10 39.37 -67.75
CA THR A 597 40.50 39.82 -67.72
C THR A 597 41.23 39.14 -68.86
N LEU A 598 41.45 39.88 -69.94
CA LEU A 598 42.14 39.39 -71.12
C LEU A 598 43.59 38.99 -70.78
N GLN A 599 44.04 37.85 -71.33
CA GLN A 599 45.44 37.44 -71.21
C GLN A 599 46.35 38.43 -71.94
N SER A 600 47.55 38.66 -71.38
CA SER A 600 48.60 39.46 -72.02
C SER A 600 48.82 39.06 -73.48
N GLY A 601 48.87 40.05 -74.37
CA GLY A 601 48.96 39.86 -75.82
C GLY A 601 47.62 39.93 -76.56
N LEU A 602 46.49 39.98 -75.83
CA LEU A 602 45.19 40.35 -76.39
C LEU A 602 44.90 41.84 -76.14
N SER A 603 44.34 42.51 -77.15
CA SER A 603 43.84 43.89 -77.04
C SER A 603 42.33 43.92 -77.22
N PHE A 604 41.63 44.65 -76.34
CA PHE A 604 40.20 44.91 -76.52
C PHE A 604 39.99 45.89 -77.69
N VAL A 605 39.09 45.54 -78.61
CA VAL A 605 38.76 46.38 -79.78
C VAL A 605 37.40 47.02 -79.61
N SER A 606 36.38 46.20 -79.40
CA SER A 606 35.00 46.66 -79.30
C SER A 606 34.12 45.61 -78.63
N SER A 607 32.88 46.01 -78.30
CA SER A 607 31.86 45.10 -77.79
C SER A 607 30.53 45.37 -78.49
N SER A 608 29.64 44.38 -78.49
CA SER A 608 28.27 44.59 -78.97
C SER A 608 27.43 45.30 -77.91
N THR A 609 26.92 46.50 -78.22
CA THR A 609 26.00 47.25 -77.34
C THR A 609 24.52 46.97 -77.63
N ALA A 610 24.21 46.26 -78.72
CA ALA A 610 22.85 46.04 -79.21
C ALA A 610 21.95 45.18 -78.30
N THR A 611 22.52 44.46 -77.32
CA THR A 611 21.78 43.52 -76.46
C THR A 611 21.51 44.04 -75.05
N GLY A 612 21.72 45.34 -74.80
CA GLY A 612 21.50 45.99 -73.50
C GLY A 612 22.67 45.85 -72.52
N TRP A 613 23.86 45.51 -73.03
CA TRP A 613 25.11 45.48 -72.29
C TRP A 613 25.96 46.72 -72.61
N SER A 614 26.52 47.32 -71.55
CA SER A 614 27.44 48.45 -71.65
C SER A 614 28.81 48.02 -71.16
N CYS A 615 29.81 47.98 -72.05
CA CYS A 615 31.16 47.55 -71.72
C CYS A 615 32.18 48.68 -71.78
N SER A 616 33.12 48.65 -70.86
CA SER A 616 34.31 49.51 -70.85
C SER A 616 35.56 48.67 -70.56
N SER A 617 36.71 49.13 -71.02
CA SER A 617 38.00 48.47 -70.79
C SER A 617 38.96 49.40 -70.05
N SER A 618 39.64 48.88 -69.04
CA SER A 618 40.77 49.54 -68.37
C SER A 618 41.97 48.58 -68.38
N GLY A 619 42.96 48.87 -69.22
CA GLY A 619 44.04 47.92 -69.51
C GLY A 619 43.48 46.61 -70.09
N GLN A 620 43.81 45.48 -69.46
CA GLN A 620 43.33 44.16 -69.88
C GLN A 620 41.97 43.76 -69.28
N VAL A 621 41.42 44.56 -68.36
CA VAL A 621 40.17 44.24 -67.69
C VAL A 621 39.01 44.88 -68.45
N VAL A 622 38.15 44.05 -69.03
CA VAL A 622 36.89 44.46 -69.64
C VAL A 622 35.78 44.26 -68.61
N THR A 623 35.03 45.33 -68.33
CA THR A 623 33.88 45.32 -67.42
C THR A 623 32.63 45.65 -68.21
N CYS A 624 31.65 44.75 -68.18
CA CYS A 624 30.38 44.90 -68.85
C CYS A 624 29.24 44.90 -67.84
N THR A 625 28.32 45.86 -67.94
CA THR A 625 27.17 45.95 -67.04
C THR A 625 25.85 45.90 -67.80
N ARG A 626 24.82 45.41 -67.12
CA ARG A 626 23.44 45.37 -67.58
C ARG A 626 22.50 45.69 -66.43
N THR A 627 21.53 46.57 -66.67
CA THR A 627 20.52 46.97 -65.67
C THR A 627 19.13 46.40 -65.98
N SER A 628 18.86 46.00 -67.23
CA SER A 628 17.62 45.32 -67.59
C SER A 628 17.59 43.91 -67.03
N SER A 629 16.45 43.50 -66.47
CA SER A 629 16.31 42.16 -65.88
C SER A 629 16.50 41.04 -66.92
N ILE A 630 17.00 39.90 -66.45
CA ILE A 630 16.99 38.62 -67.14
C ILE A 630 15.93 37.76 -66.42
N PRO A 631 14.81 37.41 -67.08
CA PRO A 631 13.78 36.54 -66.50
C PRO A 631 14.35 35.19 -66.05
N SER A 632 13.65 34.53 -65.13
CA SER A 632 13.94 33.15 -64.73
C SER A 632 14.04 32.23 -65.96
N GLY A 633 15.04 31.34 -65.98
CA GLY A 633 15.31 30.39 -67.07
C GLY A 633 15.83 31.01 -68.37
N SER A 634 15.96 32.33 -68.45
CA SER A 634 16.39 33.03 -69.67
C SER A 634 17.89 33.34 -69.65
N ASN A 635 18.42 33.75 -70.80
CA ASN A 635 19.80 34.21 -70.94
C ASN A 635 19.90 35.48 -71.79
N SER A 636 21.02 36.18 -71.66
CA SER A 636 21.41 37.31 -72.49
C SER A 636 22.85 37.14 -72.92
N SER A 637 23.12 37.38 -74.20
CA SER A 637 24.45 37.25 -74.77
C SER A 637 24.97 38.56 -75.33
N PHE A 638 26.28 38.74 -75.28
CA PHE A 638 26.99 39.83 -75.94
C PHE A 638 28.35 39.32 -76.42
N SER A 639 28.99 40.11 -77.28
CA SER A 639 30.24 39.76 -77.92
C SER A 639 31.33 40.75 -77.55
N LEU A 640 32.53 40.24 -77.25
CA LEU A 640 33.75 41.02 -77.08
C LEU A 640 34.68 40.76 -78.27
N THR A 641 34.93 41.79 -79.07
CA THR A 641 35.89 41.74 -80.17
C THR A 641 37.27 42.11 -79.62
N VAL A 642 38.24 41.24 -79.88
CA VAL A 642 39.63 41.41 -79.46
C VAL A 642 40.57 41.14 -80.64
N THR A 643 41.82 41.55 -80.50
CA THR A 643 42.90 41.25 -81.44
C THR A 643 44.06 40.62 -80.69
N ALA A 644 44.68 39.59 -81.26
CA ALA A 644 45.95 39.07 -80.76
C ALA A 644 47.12 39.79 -81.44
N LEU A 645 48.05 40.33 -80.65
CA LEU A 645 49.19 41.11 -81.16
C LEU A 645 50.41 40.23 -81.52
N SER A 646 50.30 38.91 -81.34
CA SER A 646 51.32 37.93 -81.71
C SER A 646 50.69 36.56 -81.94
N ASN A 647 51.44 35.64 -82.57
CA ASN A 647 51.05 34.23 -82.65
C ASN A 647 51.11 33.58 -81.26
N GLY A 648 50.20 32.65 -80.98
CA GLY A 648 50.17 31.95 -79.71
C GLY A 648 48.83 31.32 -79.38
N ILE A 649 48.78 30.68 -78.21
CA ILE A 649 47.56 30.16 -77.61
C ILE A 649 47.13 31.11 -76.51
N TYR A 650 45.94 31.69 -76.66
CA TYR A 650 45.36 32.61 -75.70
C TYR A 650 44.22 31.95 -74.94
N GLN A 651 44.34 31.90 -73.63
CA GLN A 651 43.31 31.44 -72.71
C GLN A 651 42.56 32.65 -72.14
N ASN A 652 41.24 32.53 -72.03
CA ASN A 652 40.44 33.57 -71.43
C ASN A 652 39.27 33.01 -70.62
N LYS A 653 38.86 33.73 -69.59
CA LYS A 653 37.78 33.39 -68.66
C LYS A 653 37.12 34.66 -68.13
N ALA A 654 35.81 34.60 -67.94
CA ALA A 654 35.02 35.72 -67.42
C ALA A 654 34.25 35.31 -66.16
N GLY A 655 34.02 36.27 -65.27
CA GLY A 655 33.17 36.13 -64.09
C GLY A 655 31.95 37.03 -64.16
N VAL A 656 30.82 36.60 -63.57
CA VAL A 656 29.58 37.39 -63.45
C VAL A 656 29.13 37.47 -62.00
N TYR A 657 28.64 38.65 -61.59
CA TYR A 657 28.08 38.90 -60.25
C TYR A 657 27.03 40.01 -60.28
N GLY A 658 26.35 40.24 -59.16
CA GLY A 658 25.27 41.21 -58.99
C GLY A 658 23.91 40.65 -59.42
N GLY A 659 23.04 41.51 -59.94
CA GLY A 659 21.71 41.09 -60.43
C GLY A 659 20.80 40.47 -59.35
N GLY A 660 21.08 40.70 -58.07
CA GLY A 660 20.32 40.15 -56.95
C GLY A 660 20.60 38.67 -56.68
N ASP A 661 21.62 38.08 -57.31
CA ASP A 661 22.05 36.71 -57.02
C ASP A 661 22.65 36.66 -55.60
N PRO A 662 22.08 35.88 -54.67
CA PRO A 662 22.55 35.82 -53.29
C PRO A 662 23.89 35.07 -53.14
N VAL A 663 24.36 34.37 -54.18
CA VAL A 663 25.62 33.62 -54.16
C VAL A 663 26.70 34.35 -54.95
N ALA A 664 26.38 34.99 -56.07
CA ALA A 664 27.32 35.79 -56.86
C ALA A 664 27.14 37.28 -56.58
N ILE A 665 27.42 37.70 -55.35
CA ILE A 665 27.11 39.04 -54.85
C ILE A 665 28.06 40.09 -55.44
N ASP A 666 29.34 39.77 -55.49
CA ASP A 666 30.41 40.69 -55.86
C ASP A 666 31.53 40.02 -56.68
N GLY A 667 32.59 40.77 -56.98
CA GLY A 667 33.71 40.27 -57.76
C GLY A 667 34.50 39.12 -57.12
N THR A 668 34.39 38.91 -55.80
CA THR A 668 35.07 37.81 -55.10
C THR A 668 34.28 36.51 -55.15
N THR A 669 32.95 36.63 -55.20
CA THR A 669 31.98 35.52 -55.24
C THR A 669 31.42 35.25 -56.64
N ALA A 670 31.94 35.95 -57.65
CA ALA A 670 31.47 35.89 -59.03
C ALA A 670 31.41 34.45 -59.57
N ALA A 671 30.29 34.10 -60.20
CA ALA A 671 30.17 32.86 -60.96
C ALA A 671 31.10 32.92 -62.18
N GLN A 672 31.77 31.81 -62.46
CA GLN A 672 32.93 31.79 -63.34
C GLN A 672 32.69 30.94 -64.59
N SER A 673 33.13 31.40 -65.76
CA SER A 673 33.09 30.60 -66.98
C SER A 673 34.17 29.52 -66.96
N ASN A 674 34.04 28.53 -67.86
CA ASN A 674 35.16 27.68 -68.22
C ASN A 674 36.25 28.51 -68.92
N ILE A 675 37.48 27.99 -68.90
CA ILE A 675 38.59 28.56 -69.66
C ILE A 675 38.40 28.25 -71.15
N THR A 676 38.35 29.27 -71.99
CA THR A 676 38.34 29.14 -73.46
C THR A 676 39.72 29.40 -74.03
N SER A 677 40.16 28.58 -75.00
CA SER A 677 41.45 28.74 -75.68
C SER A 677 41.27 29.08 -77.16
N VAL A 678 42.10 29.99 -77.69
CA VAL A 678 42.16 30.37 -79.10
C VAL A 678 43.60 30.22 -79.60
N SER A 679 43.78 29.55 -80.74
CA SER A 679 45.08 29.44 -81.42
C SER A 679 45.19 30.46 -82.55
N VAL A 680 46.27 31.24 -82.54
CA VAL A 680 46.54 32.32 -83.51
C VAL A 680 47.83 32.00 -84.31
N GLY A 681 47.72 31.78 -85.63
CA GLY A 681 48.82 31.40 -86.55
C GLY A 681 48.39 31.12 -88.03
N GLN A 682 49.34 31.16 -88.99
CA GLN A 682 49.11 31.16 -90.47
C GLN A 682 48.97 29.75 -91.12
N SER A 683 48.22 29.64 -92.22
CA SER A 683 47.88 28.41 -92.98
C SER A 683 49.04 27.76 -93.77
N VAL A 684 49.00 26.43 -93.97
CA VAL A 684 49.95 25.58 -94.73
C VAL A 684 49.47 25.33 -96.17
N VAL A 685 50.35 25.36 -97.19
CA VAL A 685 50.04 25.00 -98.59
C VAL A 685 50.42 23.53 -98.85
N LYS A 686 49.49 22.70 -99.36
CA LYS A 686 49.78 21.31 -99.76
C LYS A 686 49.97 21.19 -101.27
N LEU A 687 51.06 20.58 -101.71
CA LEU A 687 51.35 20.29 -103.12
C LEU A 687 50.90 18.86 -103.49
N THR A 688 50.13 18.75 -104.58
CA THR A 688 49.85 17.48 -105.25
C THR A 688 50.24 17.64 -106.71
N ALA A 689 51.38 17.08 -107.10
CA ALA A 689 51.91 17.17 -108.45
C ALA A 689 52.60 15.86 -108.85
N LYS A 690 52.57 15.55 -110.15
CA LYS A 690 53.34 14.47 -110.75
C LYS A 690 54.46 14.99 -111.64
N VAL A 691 55.65 14.42 -111.52
CA VAL A 691 56.83 14.71 -112.34
C VAL A 691 57.43 13.41 -112.87
N PHE A 692 57.69 13.35 -114.18
CA PHE A 692 58.36 12.22 -114.82
C PHE A 692 59.71 12.65 -115.39
N LEU A 693 60.79 12.08 -114.85
CA LEU A 693 62.15 12.34 -115.30
C LEU A 693 62.39 11.63 -116.64
N ARG A 694 62.56 12.42 -117.71
CA ARG A 694 62.64 11.91 -119.10
C ARG A 694 63.65 10.77 -119.30
N GLY A 695 64.80 10.82 -118.63
CA GLY A 695 65.84 9.79 -118.74
C GLY A 695 65.50 8.49 -118.02
N ALA A 696 64.71 8.55 -116.95
CA ALA A 696 64.29 7.39 -116.18
C ALA A 696 62.94 6.82 -116.66
N TYR A 697 62.11 7.59 -117.36
CA TYR A 697 60.76 7.19 -117.71
C TYR A 697 60.71 6.12 -118.81
N ASP A 698 60.14 4.95 -118.50
CA ASP A 698 59.85 3.89 -119.47
C ASP A 698 58.41 4.03 -119.99
N THR A 699 58.27 4.45 -121.25
CA THR A 699 56.97 4.66 -121.89
C THR A 699 56.15 3.39 -122.08
N ASN A 700 56.78 2.20 -122.05
CA ASN A 700 56.07 0.93 -122.20
C ASN A 700 55.43 0.46 -120.89
N VAL A 701 56.06 0.80 -119.75
CA VAL A 701 55.59 0.41 -118.42
C VAL A 701 54.79 1.53 -117.74
N GLY A 702 54.97 2.77 -118.17
CA GLY A 702 54.33 3.94 -117.56
C GLY A 702 54.91 4.30 -116.18
N LEU A 703 56.11 3.79 -115.86
CA LEU A 703 56.83 4.05 -114.61
C LEU A 703 58.27 4.47 -114.91
N MET A 704 58.85 5.27 -114.03
CA MET A 704 60.28 5.57 -114.06
C MET A 704 61.11 4.39 -113.57
N LEU A 705 62.34 4.27 -114.04
CA LEU A 705 63.34 3.32 -113.55
C LEU A 705 63.90 3.81 -112.20
N ASP A 706 63.98 2.93 -111.20
CA ASP A 706 64.52 3.20 -109.86
C ASP A 706 65.93 2.63 -109.67
N GLY A 707 66.72 2.60 -110.74
CA GLY A 707 68.07 2.04 -110.76
C GLY A 707 68.97 2.63 -109.66
N LEU A 708 68.93 3.95 -109.47
CA LEU A 708 69.70 4.64 -108.42
C LEU A 708 69.31 4.18 -107.01
N ARG A 709 68.01 4.03 -106.74
CA ARG A 709 67.50 3.50 -105.47
C ARG A 709 67.96 2.06 -105.26
N SER A 710 67.80 1.20 -106.27
CA SER A 710 68.18 -0.22 -106.20
C SER A 710 69.68 -0.44 -105.97
N GLN A 711 70.51 0.50 -106.39
CA GLN A 711 71.96 0.52 -106.19
C GLN A 711 72.39 1.27 -104.91
N GLY A 712 71.45 1.83 -104.14
CA GLY A 712 71.74 2.57 -102.91
C GLY A 712 72.43 3.93 -103.14
N LEU A 713 72.23 4.55 -104.31
CA LEU A 713 72.91 5.78 -104.72
C LEU A 713 72.11 7.06 -104.44
N ILE A 714 70.86 6.96 -103.98
CA ILE A 714 70.06 8.12 -103.56
C ILE A 714 70.48 8.52 -102.14
N PRO A 715 70.92 9.78 -101.89
CA PRO A 715 71.32 10.23 -100.56
C PRO A 715 70.13 10.31 -99.61
N LEU A 716 70.38 10.06 -98.32
CA LEU A 716 69.34 10.17 -97.27
C LEU A 716 69.00 11.61 -96.90
N VAL A 717 69.81 12.59 -97.31
CA VAL A 717 69.58 14.02 -97.08
C VAL A 717 69.50 14.70 -98.43
N GLN A 718 68.61 15.69 -98.54
CA GLN A 718 68.43 16.47 -99.76
C GLN A 718 69.80 17.03 -100.27
N PRO A 719 70.07 16.98 -101.60
CA PRO A 719 71.38 17.35 -102.14
C PRO A 719 71.55 18.83 -102.51
N TYR A 720 70.47 19.61 -102.52
CA TYR A 720 70.43 21.00 -102.99
C TYR A 720 71.11 21.98 -102.02
N GLY A 721 71.64 23.07 -102.58
CA GLY A 721 72.42 24.07 -101.83
C GLY A 721 73.82 23.60 -101.43
N LYS A 722 74.26 22.41 -101.88
CA LYS A 722 75.52 21.76 -101.44
C LYS A 722 76.28 21.13 -102.61
N GLY A 723 77.60 20.98 -102.43
CA GLY A 723 78.45 20.19 -103.33
C GLY A 723 78.34 20.60 -104.80
N SER A 724 77.89 19.69 -105.66
CA SER A 724 77.69 19.93 -107.09
C SER A 724 76.36 20.63 -107.43
N TYR A 725 75.50 20.92 -106.45
CA TYR A 725 74.16 21.51 -106.61
C TYR A 725 74.00 22.86 -105.88
N THR A 726 75.07 23.65 -105.76
CA THR A 726 75.05 24.98 -105.09
C THR A 726 74.22 26.03 -105.84
N ASP A 727 73.89 25.76 -107.10
CA ASP A 727 73.07 26.59 -107.98
C ASP A 727 71.55 26.46 -107.73
N ILE A 728 71.12 25.47 -106.95
CA ILE A 728 69.72 25.32 -106.49
C ILE A 728 69.63 25.79 -105.03
N PRO A 729 69.00 26.94 -104.73
CA PRO A 729 68.92 27.47 -103.37
C PRO A 729 68.08 26.57 -102.44
N HIS A 730 68.55 26.38 -101.20
CA HIS A 730 67.77 25.77 -100.12
C HIS A 730 67.66 26.75 -98.95
N ILE A 731 66.44 27.10 -98.57
CA ILE A 731 66.15 28.00 -97.45
C ILE A 731 65.44 27.18 -96.37
N GLY A 732 66.11 26.98 -95.22
CA GLY A 732 65.51 26.33 -94.05
C GLY A 732 66.30 25.14 -93.52
N ALA A 733 65.61 24.29 -92.75
CA ALA A 733 66.18 23.08 -92.17
C ALA A 733 66.41 22.01 -93.24
N GLU A 734 67.36 21.11 -92.99
CA GLU A 734 67.68 20.01 -93.90
C GLU A 734 66.61 18.92 -93.86
N GLU A 735 65.99 18.60 -94.99
CA GLU A 735 65.11 17.45 -95.09
C GLU A 735 65.89 16.17 -95.31
N ALA A 736 65.53 15.14 -94.54
CA ALA A 736 66.14 13.83 -94.58
C ALA A 736 65.07 12.74 -94.66
N THR A 737 65.33 11.73 -95.49
CA THR A 737 64.56 10.49 -95.55
C THR A 737 65.31 9.35 -94.86
N THR A 738 64.75 8.16 -94.89
CA THR A 738 65.31 6.98 -94.21
C THR A 738 65.58 5.84 -95.19
N THR A 739 66.47 4.93 -94.81
CA THR A 739 66.71 3.68 -95.56
C THR A 739 65.44 2.84 -95.72
N SER A 740 64.53 2.91 -94.75
CA SER A 740 63.22 2.26 -94.82
C SER A 740 62.36 2.82 -95.95
N VAL A 741 62.31 4.14 -96.13
CA VAL A 741 61.60 4.77 -97.25
C VAL A 741 62.21 4.38 -98.60
N LEU A 742 63.55 4.36 -98.70
CA LEU A 742 64.25 3.93 -99.91
C LEU A 742 64.17 2.41 -100.18
N SER A 743 63.72 1.60 -99.21
CA SER A 743 63.51 0.16 -99.38
C SER A 743 62.20 -0.19 -100.09
N VAL A 744 61.27 0.77 -100.20
CA VAL A 744 59.99 0.61 -100.89
C VAL A 744 60.23 0.29 -102.38
N THR A 745 59.50 -0.70 -102.90
CA THR A 745 59.56 -1.16 -104.30
C THR A 745 58.19 -1.03 -104.97
N GLY A 746 58.11 -1.27 -106.29
CA GLY A 746 56.87 -1.09 -107.06
C GLY A 746 56.61 0.37 -107.44
N SER A 747 55.36 0.74 -107.73
CA SER A 747 55.00 2.08 -108.24
C SER A 747 55.43 3.24 -107.34
N ASN A 748 55.50 3.01 -106.02
CA ASN A 748 55.82 4.03 -105.03
C ASN A 748 57.31 4.05 -104.65
N ALA A 749 58.16 3.30 -105.34
CA ALA A 749 59.59 3.33 -105.07
C ALA A 749 60.16 4.72 -105.37
N ILE A 750 61.05 5.22 -104.50
CA ILE A 750 61.67 6.54 -104.70
C ILE A 750 62.66 6.49 -105.86
N VAL A 751 62.60 7.46 -106.75
CA VAL A 751 63.46 7.60 -107.93
C VAL A 751 64.54 8.65 -107.72
N ASP A 752 64.17 9.80 -107.15
CA ASP A 752 65.08 10.92 -106.92
C ASP A 752 64.51 11.93 -105.90
N TRP A 753 65.32 12.93 -105.53
CA TRP A 753 64.88 14.12 -104.82
C TRP A 753 64.29 15.18 -105.78
N VAL A 754 63.44 16.07 -105.25
CA VAL A 754 62.94 17.26 -105.95
C VAL A 754 62.92 18.46 -105.02
N SER A 755 63.46 19.60 -105.47
CA SER A 755 63.30 20.89 -104.78
C SER A 755 62.04 21.60 -105.30
N VAL A 756 61.18 22.02 -104.37
CA VAL A 756 59.94 22.74 -104.66
C VAL A 756 60.01 24.12 -104.02
N GLU A 757 59.80 25.15 -104.82
CA GLU A 757 59.85 26.54 -104.38
C GLU A 757 58.49 27.22 -104.58
N LEU A 758 58.03 27.91 -103.53
CA LEU A 758 56.98 28.90 -103.64
C LEU A 758 57.64 30.25 -103.91
N ARG A 759 57.39 30.81 -105.09
CA ARG A 759 57.97 32.09 -105.54
C ARG A 759 56.95 33.21 -105.48
N ASP A 760 57.42 34.43 -105.27
CA ASP A 760 56.57 35.61 -105.32
C ASP A 760 55.93 35.76 -106.70
N LYS A 761 54.60 35.98 -106.74
CA LYS A 761 53.83 36.05 -107.99
C LYS A 761 54.26 37.23 -108.86
N ASN A 762 54.68 38.34 -108.26
CA ASN A 762 55.01 39.59 -108.94
C ASN A 762 56.51 39.70 -109.24
N ASN A 763 57.35 39.00 -108.46
CA ASN A 763 58.78 38.89 -108.71
C ASN A 763 59.24 37.41 -108.59
N PRO A 764 59.12 36.62 -109.67
CA PRO A 764 59.46 35.20 -109.64
C PRO A 764 60.91 34.89 -109.27
N SER A 765 61.82 35.87 -109.25
CA SER A 765 63.19 35.69 -108.76
C SER A 765 63.29 35.59 -107.23
N VAL A 766 62.24 35.97 -106.49
CA VAL A 766 62.17 35.89 -105.03
C VAL A 766 61.52 34.58 -104.61
N ILE A 767 62.24 33.77 -103.85
CA ILE A 767 61.74 32.54 -103.23
C ILE A 767 61.15 32.91 -101.86
N LEU A 768 59.87 32.64 -101.64
CA LEU A 768 59.16 32.86 -100.38
C LEU A 768 59.33 31.66 -99.43
N TYR A 769 59.35 30.45 -100.00
CA TYR A 769 59.58 29.20 -99.29
C TYR A 769 60.22 28.19 -100.24
N SER A 770 61.09 27.32 -99.74
CA SER A 770 61.63 26.19 -100.49
C SER A 770 61.59 24.94 -99.61
N ARG A 771 61.19 23.81 -100.17
CA ARG A 771 61.21 22.53 -99.47
C ARG A 771 61.58 21.41 -100.41
N SER A 772 62.38 20.46 -99.93
CA SER A 772 62.73 19.26 -100.68
C SER A 772 61.77 18.11 -100.41
N GLY A 773 61.33 17.43 -101.46
CA GLY A 773 60.51 16.22 -101.42
C GLY A 773 61.14 15.08 -102.20
N LEU A 774 60.43 13.95 -102.26
CA LEU A 774 60.85 12.74 -102.98
C LEU A 774 59.93 12.49 -104.17
N VAL A 775 60.50 11.98 -105.27
CA VAL A 775 59.75 11.60 -106.48
C VAL A 775 59.59 10.09 -106.52
N GLN A 776 58.37 9.58 -106.64
CA GLN A 776 58.05 8.16 -106.79
C GLN A 776 58.07 7.71 -108.25
N ARG A 777 58.20 6.39 -108.51
CA ARG A 777 58.28 5.82 -109.87
C ARG A 777 57.06 6.14 -110.75
N ASP A 778 55.89 6.30 -110.18
CA ASP A 778 54.67 6.70 -110.88
C ASP A 778 54.47 8.22 -110.99
N GLY A 779 55.52 8.97 -110.63
CA GLY A 779 55.64 10.40 -110.77
C GLY A 779 55.20 11.22 -109.57
N ASP A 780 54.56 10.63 -108.55
CA ASP A 780 54.07 11.43 -107.40
C ASP A 780 55.21 12.11 -106.64
N ILE A 781 55.02 13.39 -106.32
CA ILE A 781 55.87 14.14 -105.38
C ILE A 781 55.29 13.97 -103.97
N VAL A 782 56.10 13.41 -103.08
CA VAL A 782 55.76 13.13 -101.69
C VAL A 782 56.75 13.78 -100.73
N ASP A 783 56.37 13.91 -99.47
CA ASP A 783 57.25 14.37 -98.39
C ASP A 783 58.34 13.30 -98.10
N VAL A 784 59.28 13.61 -97.20
CA VAL A 784 60.43 12.74 -96.89
C VAL A 784 60.07 11.42 -96.22
N ASP A 785 58.82 11.26 -95.78
CA ASP A 785 58.25 9.99 -95.33
C ASP A 785 57.92 9.04 -96.49
N GLY A 786 58.01 9.52 -97.73
CA GLY A 786 57.74 8.74 -98.94
C GLY A 786 56.27 8.49 -99.21
N VAL A 787 55.33 9.12 -98.48
CA VAL A 787 53.88 8.83 -98.59
C VAL A 787 53.02 10.10 -98.56
N SER A 788 53.30 11.04 -97.65
CA SER A 788 52.47 12.23 -97.45
C SER A 788 52.64 13.24 -98.59
N CYS A 789 51.63 14.07 -98.87
CA CYS A 789 51.80 15.21 -99.77
C CYS A 789 52.80 16.22 -99.19
N LEU A 790 53.69 16.74 -100.03
CA LEU A 790 54.63 17.79 -99.63
C LEU A 790 53.87 19.05 -99.20
N SER A 791 54.24 19.63 -98.06
CA SER A 791 53.58 20.83 -97.49
C SER A 791 54.58 21.98 -97.34
N LEU A 792 54.23 23.19 -97.80
CA LEU A 792 55.02 24.43 -97.74
C LEU A 792 54.40 25.47 -96.81
#